data_AF-A0A1Q6RRS0-F1
#
_entry.id   AF-A0A1Q6RRS0-F1
#
_cell.length_a   1.000
_cell.length_b   1.000
_cell.length_c   1.000
_cell.angle_alpha   90.00
_cell.angle_beta   90.00
_cell.angle_gamma   90.00
#
_symmetry.space_group_name_H-M   'P 1'
#
loop_
_entity.id
_entity.type
_entity.pdbx_description
1 polymer ?
#
loop_
_entity_poly.entity_id
_entity_poly.type
_entity_poly.pdbx_seq_one_letter_code
_entity_poly.pdbx_strand_id
1 'polypeptide(L)'
;MRTKKIIAAIAAFILISCCISACDFLPSVVFKCSVINIKVGEQKSLSDIINGSTYIATVEDESVACIHDDYLVGLEEGETKLSATQGLAKGSVKIIVRQAAAYEIEVKPEKTSSSVKQEYEFCVKADQSVVAAQWYVGDELKLKRTTEVFTFTPEDFGVYIIKAEVGDKTFTKKIIYYRAFSSVTPVLLGADRSEISEPYSSCEYEIEKESIAEIPEDQRIVEWYVGDAMFEVSDSLTFRFTPSAAGKYEIYAVVNGIRTSVKTVIAYGKPLLSAGAYDFDSSYPDIFVTWDSSVQVDYSITIDGKTYDKTNAVERFDGTKFNVKDLINLKKGGTLKINSVASEYYTASEPLIIDIRPFSDDEIDYLAAKYAAGNYYMTDRYEFFDFVSYIVAFRPNPVEREYKSKLYPSCSATVYMGYTETTAISAAKFVEEAFKRSNQTGSNLSSVSSISDLVEGSKISFTLTFITENEPTNIDVSKKTKYEQLIKRSFEGGYTDNALTAGSGVEVSRSEELYWVAERGLRPIPKSGSAAQRLYNKAKSAVAEAVSEGMTDEQKADAVYTWIMQNNTYDYEVTQSGADVTQSVKQPAYYIEGVLDYGFAVCDGISKTYTLMCAIAGLDCVRVVGDAGSVIKSGHAWNKVKIDGEWYTVDATWGDSKIGLLNKEYELGSHEYFLRTDEYMRKTHVENYSDMYPATSVEDYDWYGKKRSYSGGYYSFKVSNKSSDENNAYYCSPSDIIKFIASDIKYGYRQGSQVLESDVYAIEVMMTDSGLSSFMAIYRGEFERVGISSSRITVSRSGGKAIIVINKK
;
A
#
# COMPACT_ATOMS: atom_id res chain seq x y z
N MET A 1 42.65 -38.43 55.61
CA MET A 1 43.93 -38.75 54.92
C MET A 1 43.90 -38.16 53.53
N ARG A 2 45.04 -37.57 53.15
CA ARG A 2 45.44 -36.92 51.89
C ARG A 2 44.62 -37.27 50.63
N THR A 3 44.03 -36.28 49.95
CA THR A 3 44.60 -35.41 48.88
C THR A 3 44.87 -36.12 47.53
N LYS A 4 44.27 -35.52 46.48
CA LYS A 4 44.73 -35.29 45.08
C LYS A 4 43.78 -35.91 44.04
N LYS A 5 42.81 -35.12 43.54
CA LYS A 5 42.89 -34.21 42.38
C LYS A 5 43.29 -34.95 41.08
N ILE A 6 42.29 -35.28 40.26
CA ILE A 6 41.84 -34.56 39.03
C ILE A 6 42.53 -35.16 37.81
N ILE A 7 41.69 -35.54 36.84
CA ILE A 7 41.76 -35.37 35.38
C ILE A 7 40.87 -36.49 34.84
N ALA A 8 39.95 -36.29 33.90
CA ALA A 8 39.30 -35.12 33.33
C ALA A 8 38.23 -35.71 32.40
N ALA A 9 37.16 -34.94 32.24
CA ALA A 9 36.41 -34.79 31.00
C ALA A 9 35.71 -36.03 30.39
N ILE A 10 34.42 -35.78 30.12
CA ILE A 10 33.54 -36.44 29.16
C ILE A 10 32.84 -37.68 29.74
N ALA A 11 31.52 -37.78 29.71
CA ALA A 11 30.47 -36.83 29.39
C ALA A 11 29.15 -37.55 29.70
N ALA A 12 28.14 -36.71 29.94
CA ALA A 12 26.78 -36.88 29.44
C ALA A 12 25.92 -38.03 29.98
N PHE A 13 24.66 -37.64 30.15
CA PHE A 13 23.51 -38.44 30.51
C PHE A 13 23.33 -38.74 32.01
N ILE A 14 22.18 -38.26 32.49
CA ILE A 14 21.53 -38.54 33.78
C ILE A 14 21.92 -37.57 34.91
N LEU A 15 21.55 -36.30 34.74
CA LEU A 15 21.15 -35.39 35.82
C LEU A 15 20.16 -34.36 35.23
N ILE A 16 19.03 -34.87 34.71
CA ILE A 16 17.84 -34.09 34.38
C ILE A 16 16.72 -34.67 35.23
N SER A 17 16.51 -34.09 36.41
CA SER A 17 15.24 -34.07 37.14
C SER A 17 15.50 -33.38 38.48
N CYS A 18 14.72 -32.34 38.79
CA CYS A 18 14.64 -31.65 40.09
C CYS A 18 15.62 -30.50 40.42
N CYS A 19 15.95 -29.62 39.48
CA CYS A 19 16.49 -28.28 39.79
C CYS A 19 16.00 -27.21 38.80
N ILE A 20 14.69 -26.98 38.68
CA ILE A 20 14.15 -25.74 38.09
C ILE A 20 12.86 -25.37 38.83
N SER A 21 12.98 -24.83 40.04
CA SER A 21 11.92 -24.09 40.72
C SER A 21 12.57 -23.22 41.79
N ALA A 22 12.45 -21.89 41.68
CA ALA A 22 12.98 -20.86 42.58
C ALA A 22 14.42 -20.33 42.32
N CYS A 23 14.59 -19.71 41.13
CA CYS A 23 15.48 -18.59 40.77
C CYS A 23 15.30 -18.47 39.25
N ASP A 24 14.74 -17.45 38.61
CA ASP A 24 14.75 -16.02 38.88
C ASP A 24 13.45 -15.39 38.34
N PHE A 25 12.73 -14.68 39.19
CA PHE A 25 11.93 -13.52 38.77
C PHE A 25 12.11 -12.51 39.90
N LEU A 26 13.26 -11.82 39.89
CA LEU A 26 13.33 -10.53 40.54
C LEU A 26 12.24 -9.67 39.88
N PRO A 27 11.45 -8.89 40.66
CA PRO A 27 10.54 -7.96 40.03
C PRO A 27 11.38 -7.05 39.12
N SER A 28 11.01 -6.91 37.86
CA SER A 28 11.69 -6.02 36.92
C SER A 28 10.81 -4.81 36.71
N VAL A 29 11.40 -3.62 36.68
CA VAL A 29 10.65 -2.43 36.26
C VAL A 29 10.22 -2.63 34.80
N VAL A 30 8.92 -2.47 34.53
CA VAL A 30 8.35 -2.68 33.21
C VAL A 30 8.37 -1.37 32.45
N PHE A 31 9.10 -1.34 31.34
CA PHE A 31 9.09 -0.23 30.40
C PHE A 31 8.01 -0.45 29.34
N LYS A 32 7.33 0.62 28.93
CA LYS A 32 6.28 0.61 27.90
C LYS A 32 6.83 0.39 26.49
N CYS A 33 8.15 0.47 26.31
CA CYS A 33 8.85 0.23 25.05
C CYS A 33 10.15 -0.56 25.28
N SER A 34 10.62 -1.26 24.23
CA SER A 34 11.87 -2.04 24.24
C SER A 34 13.10 -1.20 23.91
N VAL A 35 12.90 -0.06 23.24
CA VAL A 35 13.90 0.98 22.94
C VAL A 35 13.17 2.33 22.95
N ILE A 36 13.74 3.32 23.63
CA ILE A 36 13.25 4.70 23.60
C ILE A 36 13.98 5.42 22.46
N ASN A 37 13.27 5.69 21.38
CA ASN A 37 13.75 6.63 20.37
C ASN A 37 13.28 8.03 20.73
N ILE A 38 14.21 8.98 20.81
CA ILE A 38 13.95 10.39 21.08
C ILE A 38 14.88 11.23 20.20
N LYS A 39 14.48 12.43 19.80
CA LYS A 39 15.35 13.34 19.05
C LYS A 39 16.17 14.21 20.01
N VAL A 40 17.32 14.72 19.57
CA VAL A 40 18.07 15.75 20.32
C VAL A 40 17.14 16.93 20.58
N GLY A 41 16.89 17.23 21.86
CA GLY A 41 16.02 18.30 22.32
C GLY A 41 14.57 17.91 22.63
N GLU A 42 14.12 16.72 22.23
CA GLU A 42 12.76 16.23 22.51
C GLU A 42 12.63 15.81 23.99
N GLN A 43 11.45 16.02 24.58
CA GLN A 43 11.10 15.58 25.93
C GLN A 43 10.03 14.49 25.86
N LYS A 44 10.21 13.41 26.62
CA LYS A 44 9.19 12.36 26.82
C LYS A 44 8.91 12.19 28.29
N SER A 45 7.64 12.21 28.66
CA SER A 45 7.25 11.98 30.05
C SER A 45 7.70 10.58 30.48
N LEU A 46 8.29 10.47 31.67
CA LEU A 46 8.68 9.20 32.25
C LEU A 46 7.45 8.32 32.51
N SER A 47 6.26 8.89 32.72
CA SER A 47 4.99 8.16 32.80
C SER A 47 4.64 7.41 31.51
N ASP A 48 5.13 7.89 30.37
CA ASP A 48 4.88 7.31 29.05
C ASP A 48 5.93 6.24 28.71
N ILE A 49 6.98 6.16 29.51
CA ILE A 49 8.12 5.26 29.32
C ILE A 49 8.11 4.13 30.36
N ILE A 50 7.75 4.41 31.61
CA ILE A 50 7.83 3.49 32.74
C ILE A 50 6.43 3.24 33.29
N ASN A 51 6.05 1.96 33.46
CA ASN A 51 4.79 1.61 34.12
C ASN A 51 4.89 1.79 35.64
N GLY A 52 3.94 2.52 36.22
CA GLY A 52 3.81 2.78 37.66
C GLY A 52 3.90 4.27 37.99
N SER A 53 3.49 4.65 39.21
CA SER A 53 3.47 6.05 39.67
C SER A 53 4.57 6.38 40.68
N THR A 54 5.47 5.44 40.97
CA THR A 54 6.55 5.65 41.94
C THR A 54 7.77 4.83 41.54
N TYR A 55 8.81 5.50 41.07
CA TYR A 55 10.09 4.93 40.68
C TYR A 55 11.19 5.97 40.83
N ILE A 56 12.44 5.52 40.89
CA ILE A 56 13.62 6.37 40.75
C ILE A 56 14.25 6.00 39.41
N ALA A 57 14.31 6.97 38.50
CA ALA A 57 14.90 6.79 37.18
C ALA A 57 16.21 7.56 37.07
N THR A 58 17.20 6.99 36.38
CA THR A 58 18.52 7.56 36.14
C THR A 58 18.97 7.21 34.72
N VAL A 59 19.66 8.13 34.04
CA VAL A 59 20.27 7.85 32.73
C VAL A 59 21.76 7.52 32.94
N GLU A 60 22.26 6.49 32.26
CA GLU A 60 23.66 6.03 32.41
C GLU A 60 24.67 7.06 31.89
N ASP A 61 24.44 7.60 30.70
CA ASP A 61 25.24 8.67 30.11
C ASP A 61 24.41 9.96 30.01
N GLU A 62 24.65 10.85 30.97
CA GLU A 62 23.95 12.14 31.10
C GLU A 62 24.39 13.19 30.06
N SER A 63 25.42 12.92 29.23
CA SER A 63 25.71 13.80 28.09
C SER A 63 24.78 13.54 26.91
N VAL A 64 24.33 12.28 26.74
CA VAL A 64 23.45 11.84 25.64
C VAL A 64 21.98 12.09 25.94
N ALA A 65 21.51 11.83 27.16
CA ALA A 65 20.14 12.14 27.60
C ALA A 65 20.11 12.40 29.10
N CYS A 66 19.18 13.21 29.60
CA CYS A 66 19.01 13.42 31.05
C CYS A 66 17.55 13.32 31.49
N ILE A 67 17.34 13.23 32.79
CA ILE A 67 16.02 13.39 33.39
C ILE A 67 15.95 14.78 34.01
N HIS A 68 14.92 15.54 33.62
CA HIS A 68 14.58 16.81 34.23
C HIS A 68 13.12 16.75 34.69
N ASP A 69 12.89 16.91 35.99
CA ASP A 69 11.62 16.63 36.65
C ASP A 69 11.09 15.23 36.27
N ASP A 70 9.90 15.15 35.67
CA ASP A 70 9.26 13.91 35.24
C ASP A 70 9.50 13.58 33.76
N TYR A 71 10.46 14.23 33.09
CA TYR A 71 10.72 14.06 31.66
C TYR A 71 12.12 13.53 31.36
N LEU A 72 12.19 12.58 30.43
CA LEU A 72 13.42 12.19 29.74
C LEU A 72 13.67 13.16 28.57
N VAL A 73 14.86 13.75 28.51
CA VAL A 73 15.25 14.72 27.49
C VAL A 73 16.45 14.20 26.69
N GLY A 74 16.35 14.17 25.36
CA GLY A 74 17.49 13.87 24.49
C GLY A 74 18.45 15.06 24.41
N LEU A 75 19.74 14.85 24.61
CA LEU A 75 20.74 15.93 24.73
C LEU A 75 21.78 15.95 23.61
N GLU A 76 22.31 14.80 23.21
CA GLU A 76 23.27 14.64 22.12
C GLU A 76 22.96 13.38 21.33
N GLU A 77 23.28 13.35 20.03
CA GLU A 77 23.11 12.14 19.23
C GLU A 77 23.98 11.03 19.78
N GLY A 78 23.37 9.88 20.07
CA GLY A 78 24.06 8.80 20.73
C GLY A 78 23.11 7.77 21.30
N GLU A 79 23.70 6.78 21.95
CA GLU A 79 22.94 5.74 22.63
C GLU A 79 23.31 5.73 24.11
N THR A 80 22.30 5.68 24.95
CA THR A 80 22.45 5.57 26.41
C THR A 80 21.39 4.63 26.95
N LYS A 81 21.24 4.52 28.27
CA LYS A 81 20.19 3.70 28.90
C LYS A 81 19.50 4.46 30.00
N LEU A 82 18.18 4.30 30.03
CA LEU A 82 17.36 4.67 31.17
C LEU A 82 17.27 3.47 32.10
N SER A 83 17.74 3.63 33.33
CA SER A 83 17.56 2.66 34.41
C SER A 83 16.49 3.16 35.37
N ALA A 84 15.60 2.26 35.81
CA ALA A 84 14.55 2.58 36.76
C ALA A 84 14.51 1.55 37.90
N THR A 85 14.23 2.03 39.11
CA THR A 85 14.11 1.22 40.32
C THR A 85 12.77 1.47 41.01
N GLN A 86 12.03 0.40 41.33
CA GLN A 86 10.77 0.44 42.08
C GLN A 86 10.82 -0.60 43.21
N GLY A 87 11.08 -0.17 44.45
CA GLY A 87 11.34 -1.09 45.56
C GLY A 87 12.60 -1.93 45.34
N LEU A 88 12.47 -3.27 45.37
CA LEU A 88 13.56 -4.21 45.02
C LEU A 88 13.69 -4.45 43.51
N ALA A 89 12.77 -3.91 42.70
CA ALA A 89 12.72 -4.13 41.28
C ALA A 89 13.66 -3.20 40.52
N LYS A 90 14.40 -3.73 39.54
CA LYS A 90 15.27 -2.94 38.66
C LYS A 90 15.06 -3.33 37.21
N GLY A 91 15.18 -2.36 36.33
CA GLY A 91 15.18 -2.60 34.89
C GLY A 91 15.91 -1.46 34.17
N SER A 92 16.34 -1.73 32.94
CA SER A 92 16.92 -0.72 32.06
C SER A 92 16.37 -0.86 30.65
N VAL A 93 16.19 0.24 29.94
CA VAL A 93 15.82 0.28 28.53
C VAL A 93 16.80 1.17 27.76
N LYS A 94 17.13 0.75 26.54
CA LYS A 94 18.03 1.51 25.66
C LYS A 94 17.35 2.80 25.22
N ILE A 95 18.08 3.91 25.26
CA ILE A 95 17.71 5.17 24.63
C ILE A 95 18.57 5.33 23.38
N ILE A 96 17.95 5.66 22.26
CA ILE A 96 18.61 6.08 21.03
C ILE A 96 18.17 7.52 20.78
N VAL A 97 19.13 8.44 20.87
CA VAL A 97 18.92 9.85 20.57
C VAL A 97 19.36 10.10 19.14
N ARG A 98 18.44 10.57 18.28
CA ARG A 98 18.71 10.88 16.86
C ARG A 98 18.69 12.39 16.61
N GLN A 99 19.41 12.87 15.62
CA GLN A 99 19.25 14.25 15.14
C GLN A 99 17.86 14.45 14.51
N ALA A 100 17.21 15.61 14.75
CA ALA A 100 16.01 15.96 13.97
C ALA A 100 16.38 16.40 12.54
N ALA A 101 15.47 16.16 11.59
CA ALA A 101 15.68 16.38 10.16
C ALA A 101 15.71 17.88 9.77
N ALA A 102 15.01 18.74 10.53
CA ALA A 102 15.06 20.18 10.38
C ALA A 102 14.80 20.85 11.73
N TYR A 103 15.56 21.91 12.03
CA TYR A 103 15.34 22.80 13.16
C TYR A 103 15.21 24.21 12.61
N GLU A 104 14.26 25.00 13.09
CA GLU A 104 14.12 26.42 12.75
C GLU A 104 14.02 27.27 14.02
N ILE A 105 14.67 28.43 14.01
CA ILE A 105 14.37 29.51 14.97
C ILE A 105 13.17 30.29 14.43
N GLU A 106 12.03 30.10 15.09
CA GLU A 106 10.91 31.01 14.95
C GLU A 106 11.16 32.28 15.75
N VAL A 107 10.73 33.41 15.19
CA VAL A 107 10.83 34.72 15.82
C VAL A 107 9.48 35.44 15.72
N LYS A 108 9.05 36.08 16.81
CA LYS A 108 7.86 36.93 16.82
C LYS A 108 8.23 38.35 17.27
N PRO A 109 7.81 39.40 16.53
CA PRO A 109 7.19 39.31 15.21
C PRO A 109 8.18 38.75 14.16
N GLU A 110 7.65 38.13 13.11
CA GLU A 110 8.46 37.47 12.06
C GLU A 110 9.41 38.44 11.35
N LYS A 111 9.02 39.72 11.25
CA LYS A 111 9.88 40.75 10.68
C LYS A 111 10.99 41.11 11.65
N THR A 112 12.21 40.67 11.35
CA THR A 112 13.39 40.83 12.21
C THR A 112 14.14 42.15 12.03
N SER A 113 13.70 43.02 11.11
CA SER A 113 14.28 44.34 10.91
C SER A 113 13.26 45.46 11.17
N SER A 114 13.60 46.40 12.05
CA SER A 114 12.69 47.46 12.50
C SER A 114 13.42 48.75 12.88
N SER A 115 12.76 49.91 12.68
CA SER A 115 13.16 51.20 13.27
C SER A 115 12.49 51.48 14.61
N VAL A 116 11.52 50.65 14.98
CA VAL A 116 10.81 50.74 16.24
C VAL A 116 11.44 49.75 17.19
N LYS A 117 11.93 50.26 18.33
CA LYS A 117 12.44 49.40 19.40
C LYS A 117 11.30 48.52 19.89
N GLN A 118 11.51 47.22 19.84
CA GLN A 118 10.51 46.23 20.22
C GLN A 118 11.18 44.99 20.77
N GLU A 119 10.41 44.23 21.53
CA GLU A 119 10.82 42.92 22.01
C GLU A 119 10.58 41.86 20.94
N TYR A 120 11.53 40.94 20.81
CA TYR A 120 11.46 39.78 19.94
C TYR A 120 11.43 38.52 20.80
N GLU A 121 10.52 37.62 20.49
CA GLU A 121 10.42 36.30 21.10
C GLU A 121 11.02 35.26 20.15
N PHE A 122 11.86 34.36 20.67
CA PHE A 122 12.50 33.31 19.90
C PHE A 122 12.19 31.94 20.49
N CYS A 123 11.92 30.99 19.61
CA CYS A 123 11.73 29.59 19.97
C CYS A 123 12.40 28.71 18.91
N VAL A 124 13.11 27.68 19.33
CA VAL A 124 13.55 26.62 18.41
C VAL A 124 12.42 25.62 18.27
N LYS A 125 12.04 25.30 17.03
CA LYS A 125 11.11 24.23 16.71
C LYS A 125 11.78 23.11 15.93
N ALA A 126 11.39 21.88 16.23
CA ALA A 126 11.67 20.69 15.45
C ALA A 126 10.38 19.87 15.30
N ASP A 127 9.91 19.60 14.08
CA ASP A 127 8.68 18.83 13.80
C ASP A 127 7.52 19.11 14.79
N GLN A 128 7.25 20.40 15.07
CA GLN A 128 6.21 20.88 16.00
C GLN A 128 6.45 20.62 17.51
N SER A 129 7.68 20.34 17.93
CA SER A 129 8.09 20.16 19.32
C SER A 129 8.92 21.35 19.84
N VAL A 130 8.81 21.66 21.14
CA VAL A 130 9.63 22.67 21.83
C VAL A 130 10.96 22.03 22.25
N VAL A 131 12.07 22.70 21.94
CA VAL A 131 13.42 22.16 22.16
C VAL A 131 14.20 23.05 23.11
N ALA A 132 14.91 22.43 24.06
CA ALA A 132 15.80 23.16 24.96
C ALA A 132 17.01 23.70 24.20
N ALA A 133 17.24 25.01 24.25
CA ALA A 133 18.35 25.67 23.59
C ALA A 133 19.15 26.57 24.54
N GLN A 134 20.44 26.73 24.27
CA GLN A 134 21.26 27.80 24.84
C GLN A 134 21.19 29.00 23.91
N TRP A 135 20.79 30.15 24.45
CA TRP A 135 20.58 31.38 23.69
C TRP A 135 21.70 32.36 23.95
N TYR A 136 22.29 32.86 22.86
CA TYR A 136 23.33 33.87 22.88
C TYR A 136 22.88 35.08 22.06
N VAL A 137 23.38 36.24 22.44
CA VAL A 137 23.35 37.45 21.63
C VAL A 137 24.80 37.79 21.29
N GLY A 138 25.15 37.66 20.00
CA GLY A 138 26.55 37.55 19.60
C GLY A 138 27.19 36.32 20.23
N ASP A 139 28.33 36.51 20.90
CA ASP A 139 29.03 35.45 21.64
C ASP A 139 28.64 35.40 23.13
N GLU A 140 27.76 36.31 23.58
CA GLU A 140 27.37 36.41 24.99
C GLU A 140 26.18 35.49 25.29
N LEU A 141 26.40 34.51 26.16
CA LEU A 141 25.36 33.60 26.63
C LEU A 141 24.34 34.34 27.50
N LYS A 142 23.11 34.45 27.01
CA LYS A 142 22.01 35.15 27.71
C LYS A 142 21.11 34.19 28.49
N LEU A 143 20.86 33.00 27.95
CA LEU A 143 19.96 32.03 28.59
C LEU A 143 20.48 30.61 28.40
N LYS A 144 20.65 29.88 29.51
CA LYS A 144 21.22 28.52 29.49
C LYS A 144 20.15 27.46 29.38
N ARG A 145 20.19 26.71 28.27
CA ARG A 145 19.60 25.37 28.08
C ARG A 145 18.17 25.26 28.62
N THR A 146 17.27 26.02 28.01
CA THR A 146 15.87 26.12 28.42
C THR A 146 14.93 25.84 27.25
N THR A 147 13.76 25.28 27.55
CA THR A 147 12.61 25.18 26.63
C THR A 147 11.75 26.45 26.62
N GLU A 148 12.04 27.41 27.50
CA GLU A 148 11.32 28.68 27.55
C GLU A 148 11.60 29.54 26.32
N VAL A 149 10.62 30.38 25.98
CA VAL A 149 10.77 31.41 24.93
C VAL A 149 11.86 32.39 25.36
N PHE A 150 12.88 32.54 24.52
CA PHE A 150 13.90 33.54 24.74
C PHE A 150 13.40 34.89 24.24
N THR A 151 13.40 35.93 25.08
CA THR A 151 13.07 37.28 24.65
C THR A 151 14.31 38.15 24.54
N PHE A 152 14.33 39.02 23.52
CA PHE A 152 15.41 39.97 23.32
C PHE A 152 14.89 41.29 22.79
N THR A 153 15.28 42.38 23.44
CA THR A 153 15.02 43.75 22.99
C THR A 153 16.34 44.44 22.70
N PRO A 154 16.62 44.84 21.44
CA PRO A 154 17.80 45.62 21.07
C PRO A 154 17.99 46.87 21.94
N GLU A 155 19.16 47.05 22.53
CA GLU A 155 19.44 48.21 23.39
C GLU A 155 19.80 49.45 22.59
N ASP A 156 20.69 49.29 21.59
CA ASP A 156 21.14 50.32 20.66
C ASP A 156 20.94 49.89 19.19
N PHE A 157 21.10 50.81 18.25
CA PHE A 157 21.02 50.50 16.83
C PHE A 157 22.16 49.58 16.38
N GLY A 158 21.87 48.58 15.56
CA GLY A 158 22.86 47.62 15.09
C GLY A 158 22.26 46.30 14.64
N VAL A 159 23.16 45.38 14.27
CA VAL A 159 22.85 44.00 13.91
C VAL A 159 23.15 43.11 15.11
N TYR A 160 22.13 42.40 15.57
CA TYR A 160 22.20 41.46 16.68
C TYR A 160 22.05 40.05 16.14
N ILE A 161 23.05 39.20 16.40
CA ILE A 161 22.99 37.78 16.03
C ILE A 161 22.46 37.02 17.23
N ILE A 162 21.23 36.53 17.12
CA ILE A 162 20.61 35.66 18.11
C ILE A 162 21.00 34.23 17.75
N LYS A 163 21.79 33.59 18.59
CA LYS A 163 22.27 32.24 18.38
C LYS A 163 21.54 31.28 19.31
N ALA A 164 21.02 30.19 18.77
CA ALA A 164 20.50 29.07 19.54
C ALA A 164 21.41 27.85 19.34
N GLU A 165 21.96 27.31 20.42
CA GLU A 165 22.69 26.04 20.40
C GLU A 165 21.80 24.92 20.92
N VAL A 166 21.65 23.87 20.11
CA VAL A 166 20.87 22.66 20.41
C VAL A 166 21.74 21.45 20.08
N GLY A 167 22.23 20.76 21.11
CA GLY A 167 23.26 19.73 20.93
C GLY A 167 24.53 20.33 20.33
N ASP A 168 25.02 19.74 19.24
CA ASP A 168 26.18 20.18 18.45
C ASP A 168 25.84 21.21 17.35
N LYS A 169 24.54 21.51 17.15
CA LYS A 169 24.07 22.41 16.10
C LYS A 169 23.88 23.82 16.63
N THR A 170 24.29 24.77 15.81
CA THR A 170 24.12 26.20 16.02
C THR A 170 23.15 26.74 14.97
N PHE A 171 22.12 27.45 15.44
CA PHE A 171 21.20 28.21 14.59
C PHE A 171 21.36 29.68 14.89
N THR A 172 21.17 30.54 13.89
CA THR A 172 21.26 31.99 14.08
C THR A 172 20.08 32.69 13.44
N LYS A 173 19.51 33.66 14.14
CA LYS A 173 18.56 34.64 13.60
C LYS A 173 19.15 36.03 13.76
N LYS A 174 19.11 36.86 12.73
CA LYS A 174 19.59 38.24 12.80
C LYS A 174 18.42 39.16 13.14
N ILE A 175 18.56 39.96 14.20
CA ILE A 175 17.70 41.12 14.48
C ILE A 175 18.44 42.37 14.08
N ILE A 176 17.77 43.25 13.34
CA ILE A 176 18.33 44.50 12.86
C ILE A 176 17.49 45.63 13.42
N TYR A 177 18.09 46.42 14.31
CA TYR A 177 17.46 47.62 14.83
C TYR A 177 18.14 48.83 14.20
N TYR A 178 17.48 49.48 13.26
CA TYR A 178 18.06 50.61 12.52
C TYR A 178 17.53 51.96 13.03
N ARG A 179 18.35 52.99 12.87
CA ARG A 179 17.93 54.37 13.10
C ARG A 179 17.09 54.83 11.91
N ALA A 180 15.86 55.26 12.15
CA ALA A 180 14.99 55.76 11.09
C ALA A 180 15.55 57.06 10.49
N PHE A 181 15.73 57.08 9.17
CA PHE A 181 15.96 58.29 8.39
C PHE A 181 14.75 58.52 7.48
N SER A 182 14.36 59.77 7.27
CA SER A 182 13.16 60.11 6.48
C SER A 182 13.45 60.98 5.24
N SER A 183 14.65 61.52 5.11
CA SER A 183 15.07 62.41 4.00
C SER A 183 15.82 61.69 2.88
N VAL A 184 16.29 60.46 3.12
CA VAL A 184 17.24 59.74 2.25
C VAL A 184 16.50 58.73 1.39
N THR A 185 16.64 58.77 0.07
CA THR A 185 16.07 57.77 -0.85
C THR A 185 17.21 57.03 -1.55
N PRO A 186 17.60 55.83 -1.10
CA PRO A 186 18.73 55.13 -1.70
C PRO A 186 18.40 54.65 -3.11
N VAL A 187 19.35 54.83 -4.03
CA VAL A 187 19.21 54.44 -5.44
C VAL A 187 20.06 53.20 -5.69
N LEU A 188 19.44 52.15 -6.24
CA LEU A 188 20.14 50.95 -6.64
C LEU A 188 20.62 51.04 -8.09
N LEU A 189 21.93 51.14 -8.25
CA LEU A 189 22.64 50.90 -9.50
C LEU A 189 22.84 49.39 -9.66
N GLY A 190 22.79 48.90 -10.88
CA GLY A 190 22.80 47.46 -11.11
C GLY A 190 23.15 47.09 -12.52
N ALA A 191 23.34 45.78 -12.71
CA ALA A 191 23.91 45.17 -13.89
C ALA A 191 23.49 45.80 -15.23
N ASP A 192 24.48 46.01 -16.10
CA ASP A 192 24.30 46.44 -17.50
C ASP A 192 23.46 45.44 -18.33
N ARG A 193 23.25 44.21 -17.82
CA ARG A 193 22.48 43.14 -18.47
C ARG A 193 21.38 42.63 -17.54
N SER A 194 20.13 42.70 -17.99
CA SER A 194 18.95 42.16 -17.29
C SER A 194 18.67 40.68 -17.58
N GLU A 195 19.46 40.05 -18.45
CA GLU A 195 19.24 38.69 -18.96
C GLU A 195 20.57 37.93 -19.03
N ILE A 196 20.61 36.71 -18.47
CA ILE A 196 21.78 35.82 -18.45
C ILE A 196 21.37 34.37 -18.70
N SER A 197 22.27 33.54 -19.25
CA SER A 197 22.02 32.13 -19.56
C SER A 197 23.06 31.20 -18.91
N GLU A 198 22.77 29.91 -18.83
CA GLU A 198 23.70 28.92 -18.28
C GLU A 198 25.01 28.80 -19.10
N PRO A 199 26.19 28.61 -18.44
CA PRO A 199 26.39 28.68 -17.00
C PRO A 199 26.23 30.11 -16.47
N TYR A 200 25.45 30.27 -15.39
CA TYR A 200 25.08 31.59 -14.89
C TYR A 200 26.31 32.36 -14.40
N SER A 201 26.43 33.60 -14.86
CA SER A 201 27.45 34.55 -14.41
C SER A 201 26.91 35.42 -13.28
N SER A 202 27.80 35.91 -12.42
CA SER A 202 27.42 36.82 -11.35
C SER A 202 27.05 38.21 -11.88
N CYS A 203 25.99 38.79 -11.34
CA CYS A 203 25.59 40.17 -11.52
C CYS A 203 26.03 41.01 -10.31
N GLU A 204 26.49 42.23 -10.55
CA GLU A 204 26.90 43.17 -9.51
C GLU A 204 25.94 44.34 -9.42
N TYR A 205 25.68 44.76 -8.20
CA TYR A 205 24.78 45.84 -7.84
C TYR A 205 25.50 46.78 -6.88
N GLU A 206 25.22 48.07 -6.96
CA GLU A 206 25.82 49.08 -6.11
C GLU A 206 24.77 50.12 -5.69
N ILE A 207 24.81 50.54 -4.44
CA ILE A 207 23.98 51.66 -3.95
C ILE A 207 24.72 52.97 -4.24
N GLU A 208 24.08 53.89 -4.96
CA GLU A 208 24.65 55.18 -5.33
C GLU A 208 25.03 55.97 -4.06
N LYS A 209 26.32 56.27 -3.89
CA LYS A 209 26.87 56.85 -2.64
C LYS A 209 26.25 58.19 -2.29
N GLU A 210 26.01 59.02 -3.30
CA GLU A 210 25.38 60.33 -3.17
C GLU A 210 23.96 60.23 -2.61
N SER A 211 23.24 59.14 -2.93
CA SER A 211 21.87 58.90 -2.47
C SER A 211 21.75 58.56 -0.98
N ILE A 212 22.88 58.32 -0.30
CA ILE A 212 22.97 57.97 1.12
C ILE A 212 23.99 58.81 1.91
N ALA A 213 24.43 59.94 1.35
CA ALA A 213 25.49 60.77 1.93
C ALA A 213 25.18 61.29 3.36
N GLU A 214 23.90 61.40 3.73
CA GLU A 214 23.47 61.82 5.07
C GLU A 214 23.60 60.70 6.13
N ILE A 215 23.83 59.44 5.72
CA ILE A 215 24.02 58.30 6.62
C ILE A 215 25.54 58.12 6.85
N PRO A 216 26.05 58.31 8.08
CA PRO A 216 27.47 58.09 8.41
C PRO A 216 27.91 56.68 8.03
N GLU A 217 29.10 56.52 7.45
CA GLU A 217 29.61 55.23 6.96
C GLU A 217 29.61 54.14 8.03
N ASP A 218 30.01 54.50 9.25
CA ASP A 218 30.05 53.64 10.44
C ASP A 218 28.66 53.28 11.00
N GLN A 219 27.58 53.84 10.44
CA GLN A 219 26.19 53.63 10.87
C GLN A 219 25.31 53.03 9.77
N ARG A 220 25.89 52.65 8.62
CA ARG A 220 25.16 52.05 7.50
C ARG A 220 24.91 50.57 7.76
N ILE A 221 23.65 50.18 7.62
CA ILE A 221 23.22 48.78 7.60
C ILE A 221 22.47 48.58 6.29
N VAL A 222 22.99 47.70 5.45
CA VAL A 222 22.43 47.36 4.15
C VAL A 222 21.94 45.92 4.17
N GLU A 223 20.64 45.73 3.96
CA GLU A 223 20.03 44.42 3.80
C GLU A 223 19.80 44.17 2.30
N TRP A 224 20.43 43.16 1.73
CA TRP A 224 20.25 42.77 0.33
C TRP A 224 19.22 41.66 0.20
N TYR A 225 18.30 41.79 -0.75
CA TYR A 225 17.21 40.86 -0.96
C TYR A 225 17.22 40.31 -2.39
N VAL A 226 16.80 39.04 -2.51
CA VAL A 226 16.48 38.38 -3.77
C VAL A 226 15.08 37.78 -3.65
N GLY A 227 14.10 38.34 -4.37
CA GLY A 227 12.69 38.09 -4.11
C GLY A 227 12.29 38.57 -2.72
N ASP A 228 11.57 37.74 -1.97
CA ASP A 228 11.16 38.04 -0.59
C ASP A 228 12.20 37.61 0.47
N ALA A 229 13.26 36.92 0.04
CA ALA A 229 14.29 36.41 0.94
C ALA A 229 15.44 37.42 1.12
N MET A 230 15.78 37.70 2.37
CA MET A 230 16.99 38.45 2.72
C MET A 230 18.21 37.56 2.43
N PHE A 231 19.06 38.00 1.51
CA PHE A 231 20.25 37.27 1.07
C PHE A 231 21.44 37.55 1.98
N GLU A 232 21.71 38.82 2.30
CA GLU A 232 22.78 39.21 3.21
C GLU A 232 22.52 40.54 3.93
N VAL A 233 23.28 40.78 4.99
CA VAL A 233 23.32 42.04 5.73
C VAL A 233 24.77 42.45 5.83
N SER A 234 25.12 43.63 5.33
CA SER A 234 26.49 44.13 5.28
C SER A 234 26.53 45.66 5.42
N ASP A 235 27.73 46.19 5.62
CA ASP A 235 28.05 47.61 5.44
C ASP A 235 28.48 47.92 3.98
N SER A 236 28.58 46.87 3.16
CA SER A 236 28.93 46.98 1.75
C SER A 236 27.80 47.62 0.95
N LEU A 237 28.17 48.64 0.18
CA LEU A 237 27.26 49.23 -0.80
C LEU A 237 27.18 48.40 -2.08
N THR A 238 28.00 47.35 -2.23
CA THR A 238 27.99 46.47 -3.39
C THR A 238 27.47 45.08 -3.01
N PHE A 239 26.79 44.45 -3.97
CA PHE A 239 26.23 43.11 -3.84
C PHE A 239 26.44 42.31 -5.12
N ARG A 240 26.82 41.04 -4.95
CA ARG A 240 27.05 40.12 -6.06
C ARG A 240 26.09 38.95 -5.96
N PHE A 241 25.27 38.76 -6.99
CA PHE A 241 24.30 37.67 -7.07
C PHE A 241 24.57 36.76 -8.28
N THR A 242 24.55 35.45 -8.08
CA THR A 242 24.63 34.46 -9.16
C THR A 242 23.40 33.55 -9.08
N PRO A 243 22.53 33.50 -10.10
CA PRO A 243 21.41 32.57 -10.11
C PRO A 243 21.87 31.11 -9.95
N SER A 244 21.08 30.33 -9.21
CA SER A 244 21.28 28.89 -9.06
C SER A 244 20.47 28.05 -10.05
N ALA A 245 19.47 28.65 -10.70
CA ALA A 245 18.57 28.00 -11.66
C ALA A 245 17.94 29.03 -12.60
N ALA A 246 17.25 28.54 -13.64
CA ALA A 246 16.46 29.40 -14.53
C ALA A 246 15.29 30.03 -13.77
N GLY A 247 14.99 31.30 -14.07
CA GLY A 247 13.90 32.03 -13.42
C GLY A 247 14.09 33.53 -13.42
N LYS A 248 13.10 34.23 -12.86
CA LYS A 248 13.13 35.67 -12.63
C LYS A 248 13.54 35.96 -11.19
N TYR A 249 14.54 36.82 -11.02
CA TYR A 249 15.04 37.24 -9.71
C TYR A 249 14.91 38.76 -9.55
N GLU A 250 14.27 39.19 -8.48
CA GLU A 250 14.08 40.62 -8.15
C GLU A 250 15.03 41.02 -7.02
N ILE A 251 15.89 42.00 -7.27
CA ILE A 251 16.98 42.39 -6.38
C ILE A 251 16.75 43.80 -5.90
N TYR A 252 16.84 44.01 -4.60
CA TYR A 252 16.77 45.32 -3.97
C TYR A 252 17.57 45.32 -2.67
N ALA A 253 17.88 46.51 -2.17
CA ALA A 253 18.42 46.66 -0.84
C ALA A 253 17.46 47.44 0.07
N VAL A 254 17.66 47.31 1.38
CA VAL A 254 17.07 48.15 2.41
C VAL A 254 18.21 48.79 3.20
N VAL A 255 18.34 50.12 3.12
CA VAL A 255 19.38 50.88 3.82
C VAL A 255 18.76 51.55 5.02
N ASN A 256 19.16 51.16 6.23
CA ASN A 256 18.62 51.65 7.50
C ASN A 256 17.07 51.73 7.50
N GLY A 257 16.40 50.73 6.93
CA GLY A 257 14.94 50.64 6.85
C GLY A 257 14.28 51.25 5.61
N ILE A 258 15.04 51.90 4.72
CA ILE A 258 14.52 52.51 3.50
C ILE A 258 14.86 51.62 2.30
N ARG A 259 13.83 51.14 1.60
CA ARG A 259 13.98 50.24 0.45
C ARG A 259 14.42 51.00 -0.81
N THR A 260 15.34 50.42 -1.57
CA THR A 260 15.76 50.94 -2.89
C THR A 260 14.73 50.62 -3.98
N SER A 261 14.96 51.12 -5.19
CA SER A 261 14.30 50.58 -6.38
C SER A 261 14.70 49.11 -6.62
N VAL A 262 13.82 48.35 -7.27
CA VAL A 262 14.05 46.94 -7.63
C VAL A 262 14.74 46.83 -8.98
N LYS A 263 15.72 45.95 -9.09
CA LYS A 263 16.35 45.52 -10.35
C LYS A 263 16.01 44.06 -10.61
N THR A 264 15.64 43.73 -11.84
CA THR A 264 15.28 42.37 -12.23
C THR A 264 16.39 41.75 -13.08
N VAL A 265 16.74 40.49 -12.79
CA VAL A 265 17.55 39.65 -13.67
C VAL A 265 16.75 38.40 -14.04
N ILE A 266 16.72 38.07 -15.33
CA ILE A 266 16.13 36.84 -15.87
C ILE A 266 17.26 35.88 -16.20
N ALA A 267 17.22 34.70 -15.59
CA ALA A 267 18.16 33.62 -15.83
C ALA A 267 17.49 32.58 -16.75
N TYR A 268 18.05 32.34 -17.92
CA TYR A 268 17.54 31.35 -18.88
C TYR A 268 18.28 30.03 -18.76
N GLY A 269 17.56 28.92 -18.69
CA GLY A 269 18.10 27.56 -18.74
C GLY A 269 17.96 26.92 -20.11
N LYS A 270 18.56 25.74 -20.28
CA LYS A 270 18.36 24.88 -21.45
C LYS A 270 18.02 23.46 -20.98
N PRO A 271 16.85 22.89 -21.37
CA PRO A 271 16.52 21.50 -21.04
C PRO A 271 17.58 20.55 -21.59
N LEU A 272 18.02 19.59 -20.77
CA LEU A 272 18.87 18.49 -21.21
C LEU A 272 18.00 17.29 -21.49
N LEU A 273 18.03 16.83 -22.75
CA LEU A 273 17.27 15.68 -23.20
C LEU A 273 18.20 14.48 -23.38
N SER A 274 17.73 13.30 -22.95
CA SER A 274 18.40 12.03 -23.23
C SER A 274 17.42 11.01 -23.80
N ALA A 275 17.90 10.18 -24.72
CA ALA A 275 17.09 9.14 -25.36
C ALA A 275 16.66 8.09 -24.33
N GLY A 276 15.37 7.78 -24.32
CA GLY A 276 14.82 6.63 -23.63
C GLY A 276 14.75 5.42 -24.56
N ALA A 277 13.77 4.56 -24.33
CA ALA A 277 13.46 3.42 -25.21
C ALA A 277 12.21 3.71 -26.06
N TYR A 278 11.94 2.85 -27.02
CA TYR A 278 10.62 2.78 -27.64
C TYR A 278 9.95 1.45 -27.26
N ASP A 279 8.72 1.54 -26.80
CA ASP A 279 7.88 0.42 -26.38
C ASP A 279 6.79 0.21 -27.43
N PHE A 280 6.78 -0.96 -28.03
CA PHE A 280 5.82 -1.39 -29.06
C PHE A 280 5.01 -2.62 -28.61
N ASP A 281 5.24 -3.05 -27.38
CA ASP A 281 4.76 -4.34 -26.88
C ASP A 281 3.87 -4.16 -25.65
N SER A 282 4.40 -3.61 -24.56
CA SER A 282 3.59 -3.32 -23.37
C SER A 282 2.51 -2.26 -23.66
N SER A 283 2.78 -1.38 -24.63
CA SER A 283 1.83 -0.38 -25.12
C SER A 283 1.01 -0.84 -26.32
N TYR A 284 1.11 -2.11 -26.74
CA TYR A 284 0.40 -2.64 -27.89
C TYR A 284 -1.11 -2.35 -27.82
N PRO A 285 -1.76 -1.93 -28.92
CA PRO A 285 -1.25 -1.80 -30.29
C PRO A 285 -0.58 -0.46 -30.61
N ASP A 286 -0.30 0.36 -29.60
CA ASP A 286 0.43 1.61 -29.75
C ASP A 286 1.94 1.40 -29.65
N ILE A 287 2.69 2.38 -30.18
CA ILE A 287 4.14 2.35 -30.16
C ILE A 287 4.60 3.68 -29.61
N PHE A 288 5.11 3.70 -28.39
CA PHE A 288 5.59 4.92 -27.75
C PHE A 288 7.10 5.03 -27.87
N VAL A 289 7.58 6.19 -28.25
CA VAL A 289 8.98 6.59 -28.07
C VAL A 289 9.08 7.44 -26.83
N THR A 290 10.06 7.16 -25.98
CA THR A 290 10.24 7.84 -24.70
C THR A 290 11.58 8.60 -24.66
N TRP A 291 11.62 9.66 -23.86
CA TRP A 291 12.84 10.40 -23.55
C TRP A 291 12.81 10.89 -22.10
N ASP A 292 13.98 11.27 -21.59
CA ASP A 292 14.10 11.94 -20.30
C ASP A 292 14.42 13.42 -20.52
N SER A 293 14.05 14.24 -19.54
CA SER A 293 14.35 15.67 -19.52
C SER A 293 14.72 16.12 -18.11
N SER A 294 15.73 16.99 -18.02
CA SER A 294 16.15 17.60 -16.73
C SER A 294 15.10 18.55 -16.15
N VAL A 295 14.16 19.03 -16.96
CA VAL A 295 13.11 19.97 -16.58
C VAL A 295 11.82 19.70 -17.35
N GLN A 296 10.68 20.06 -16.77
CA GLN A 296 9.39 19.90 -17.44
C GLN A 296 9.13 21.08 -18.39
N VAL A 297 9.03 20.79 -19.68
CA VAL A 297 8.72 21.73 -20.76
C VAL A 297 7.82 21.04 -21.77
N ASP A 298 7.23 21.80 -22.70
CA ASP A 298 6.51 21.21 -23.83
C ASP A 298 7.49 20.70 -24.90
N TYR A 299 7.02 19.81 -25.77
CA TYR A 299 7.83 19.22 -26.83
C TYR A 299 7.13 19.27 -28.19
N SER A 300 7.92 19.31 -29.25
CA SER A 300 7.48 19.04 -30.61
C SER A 300 8.31 17.92 -31.23
N ILE A 301 7.63 16.99 -31.89
CA ILE A 301 8.23 15.82 -32.52
C ILE A 301 8.18 16.00 -34.03
N THR A 302 9.31 15.88 -34.72
CA THR A 302 9.37 15.86 -36.18
C THR A 302 9.67 14.44 -36.67
N ILE A 303 8.84 13.92 -37.58
CA ILE A 303 8.98 12.62 -38.23
C ILE A 303 8.77 12.84 -39.74
N ASP A 304 9.70 12.40 -40.57
CA ASP A 304 9.64 12.55 -42.05
C ASP A 304 9.29 13.97 -42.51
N GLY A 305 9.78 14.98 -41.79
CA GLY A 305 9.54 16.41 -42.09
C GLY A 305 8.20 16.98 -41.60
N LYS A 306 7.33 16.16 -41.00
CA LYS A 306 6.08 16.61 -40.38
C LYS A 306 6.24 16.79 -38.87
N THR A 307 5.73 17.89 -38.33
CA THR A 307 5.86 18.25 -36.91
C THR A 307 4.55 18.04 -36.16
N TYR A 308 4.66 17.45 -34.98
CA TYR A 308 3.58 17.10 -34.06
C TYR A 308 3.84 17.77 -32.71
N ASP A 309 2.82 18.39 -32.14
CA ASP A 309 2.90 19.04 -30.83
C ASP A 309 1.52 19.01 -30.14
N LYS A 310 1.44 19.57 -28.93
CA LYS A 310 0.22 19.61 -28.12
C LYS A 310 -0.98 20.31 -28.79
N THR A 311 -0.77 21.06 -29.87
CA THR A 311 -1.86 21.75 -30.58
C THR A 311 -2.49 20.90 -31.67
N ASN A 312 -1.77 19.92 -32.21
CA ASN A 312 -2.21 19.15 -33.39
C ASN A 312 -2.20 17.63 -33.20
N ALA A 313 -1.67 17.11 -32.09
CA ALA A 313 -1.54 15.67 -31.81
C ALA A 313 -1.51 15.37 -30.31
N VAL A 314 -2.30 16.08 -29.50
CA VAL A 314 -2.33 15.95 -28.03
C VAL A 314 -2.56 14.51 -27.57
N GLU A 315 -3.38 13.75 -28.31
CA GLU A 315 -3.72 12.36 -28.02
C GLU A 315 -2.54 11.39 -28.14
N ARG A 316 -1.44 11.84 -28.75
CA ARG A 316 -0.22 11.04 -28.94
C ARG A 316 0.82 11.32 -27.88
N PHE A 317 0.69 12.39 -27.10
CA PHE A 317 1.61 12.72 -26.03
C PHE A 317 1.13 12.15 -24.70
N ASP A 318 2.04 11.48 -23.99
CA ASP A 318 1.89 11.12 -22.59
C ASP A 318 3.16 11.55 -21.85
N GLY A 319 3.20 12.80 -21.39
CA GLY A 319 4.38 13.40 -20.78
C GLY A 319 5.60 13.39 -21.72
N THR A 320 6.61 12.61 -21.36
CA THR A 320 7.81 12.39 -22.18
C THR A 320 7.74 11.13 -23.06
N LYS A 321 6.52 10.76 -23.47
CA LYS A 321 6.24 9.70 -24.43
C LYS A 321 5.46 10.24 -25.63
N PHE A 322 5.74 9.68 -26.80
CA PHE A 322 5.01 10.02 -28.03
C PHE A 322 4.62 8.76 -28.82
N ASN A 323 3.32 8.61 -29.10
CA ASN A 323 2.78 7.49 -29.88
C ASN A 323 3.06 7.67 -31.39
N VAL A 324 4.00 6.88 -31.90
CA VAL A 324 4.42 6.87 -33.31
C VAL A 324 3.61 5.92 -34.19
N LYS A 325 2.60 5.25 -33.64
CA LYS A 325 1.75 4.34 -34.41
C LYS A 325 1.18 5.02 -35.65
N ASP A 326 1.27 4.31 -36.76
CA ASP A 326 0.88 4.74 -38.11
C ASP A 326 1.66 5.96 -38.65
N LEU A 327 2.64 6.47 -37.90
CA LEU A 327 3.53 7.56 -38.32
C LEU A 327 4.88 7.07 -38.84
N ILE A 328 5.24 5.83 -38.51
CA ILE A 328 6.47 5.17 -38.96
C ILE A 328 6.15 3.92 -39.79
N ASN A 329 7.06 3.53 -40.66
CA ASN A 329 6.98 2.26 -41.38
C ASN A 329 7.82 1.21 -40.65
N LEU A 330 7.18 0.22 -40.01
CA LEU A 330 7.87 -0.80 -39.21
C LEU A 330 8.96 -1.55 -39.98
N LYS A 331 8.79 -1.78 -41.30
CA LYS A 331 9.82 -2.45 -42.14
C LYS A 331 11.03 -1.57 -42.46
N LYS A 332 10.92 -0.26 -42.32
CA LYS A 332 12.00 0.70 -42.61
C LYS A 332 12.56 1.35 -41.34
N GLY A 333 11.85 1.26 -40.23
CA GLY A 333 12.13 2.08 -39.05
C GLY A 333 11.73 3.53 -39.27
N GLY A 334 12.35 4.43 -38.52
CA GLY A 334 12.14 5.87 -38.67
C GLY A 334 13.05 6.67 -37.73
N THR A 335 13.25 7.94 -38.06
CA THR A 335 14.01 8.88 -37.24
C THR A 335 13.07 9.91 -36.67
N LEU A 336 13.09 10.04 -35.34
CA LEU A 336 12.36 11.06 -34.61
C LEU A 336 13.31 12.17 -34.19
N LYS A 337 12.84 13.40 -34.35
CA LYS A 337 13.52 14.57 -33.81
C LYS A 337 12.64 15.22 -32.74
N ILE A 338 13.06 15.09 -31.49
CA ILE A 338 12.39 15.64 -30.32
C ILE A 338 12.99 17.01 -30.04
N ASN A 339 12.18 18.06 -30.07
CA ASN A 339 12.58 19.42 -29.79
C ASN A 339 11.85 19.88 -28.53
N SER A 340 12.55 20.32 -27.49
CA SER A 340 11.88 21.06 -26.43
C SER A 340 11.40 22.40 -26.97
N VAL A 341 10.20 22.81 -26.61
CA VAL A 341 9.65 24.12 -26.95
C VAL A 341 10.15 25.13 -25.93
N ALA A 342 10.57 26.31 -26.40
CA ALA A 342 10.96 27.39 -25.51
C ALA A 342 9.79 27.79 -24.60
N SER A 343 10.08 28.03 -23.34
CA SER A 343 9.14 28.54 -22.34
C SER A 343 9.66 29.86 -21.75
N GLU A 344 8.98 30.41 -20.75
CA GLU A 344 9.30 31.72 -20.17
C GLU A 344 10.76 31.86 -19.71
N TYR A 345 11.33 30.80 -19.13
CA TYR A 345 12.71 30.80 -18.62
C TYR A 345 13.61 29.72 -19.24
N TYR A 346 13.10 28.94 -20.19
CA TYR A 346 13.89 27.89 -20.84
C TYR A 346 13.95 28.11 -22.34
N THR A 347 15.16 28.19 -22.85
CA THR A 347 15.41 28.17 -24.29
C THR A 347 15.25 26.75 -24.83
N ALA A 348 14.93 26.62 -26.12
CA ALA A 348 14.88 25.31 -26.75
C ALA A 348 16.25 24.61 -26.71
N SER A 349 16.24 23.33 -26.36
CA SER A 349 17.39 22.43 -26.40
C SER A 349 17.89 22.21 -27.83
N GLU A 350 19.09 21.63 -27.96
CA GLU A 350 19.39 20.96 -29.24
C GLU A 350 18.39 19.81 -29.41
N PRO A 351 17.94 19.54 -30.64
CA PRO A 351 17.00 18.45 -30.87
C PRO A 351 17.63 17.11 -30.54
N LEU A 352 16.92 16.31 -29.74
CA LEU A 352 17.28 14.93 -29.49
C LEU A 352 16.82 14.07 -30.67
N ILE A 353 17.73 13.29 -31.25
CA ILE A 353 17.45 12.39 -32.36
C ILE A 353 17.35 10.97 -31.81
N ILE A 354 16.24 10.29 -32.11
CA ILE A 354 16.02 8.88 -31.76
C ILE A 354 15.74 8.11 -33.06
N ASP A 355 16.56 7.11 -33.33
CA ASP A 355 16.39 6.19 -34.45
C ASP A 355 15.68 4.91 -34.00
N ILE A 356 14.55 4.62 -34.64
CA ILE A 356 13.84 3.36 -34.50
C ILE A 356 14.34 2.43 -35.60
N ARG A 357 14.86 1.26 -35.22
CA ARG A 357 15.33 0.27 -36.19
C ARG A 357 14.17 -0.30 -37.02
N PRO A 358 14.45 -0.83 -38.22
CA PRO A 358 13.55 -1.75 -38.89
C PRO A 358 13.20 -2.96 -38.01
N PHE A 359 11.92 -3.29 -37.95
CA PHE A 359 11.42 -4.54 -37.38
C PHE A 359 11.59 -5.64 -38.42
N SER A 360 11.93 -6.85 -37.97
CA SER A 360 11.97 -8.01 -38.86
C SER A 360 10.57 -8.38 -39.33
N ASP A 361 10.45 -9.08 -40.47
CA ASP A 361 9.15 -9.57 -40.94
C ASP A 361 8.46 -10.45 -39.88
N ASP A 362 9.26 -11.23 -39.14
CA ASP A 362 8.77 -12.07 -38.06
C ASP A 362 8.18 -11.24 -36.92
N GLU A 363 8.91 -10.22 -36.44
CA GLU A 363 8.42 -9.31 -35.39
C GLU A 363 7.10 -8.63 -35.79
N ILE A 364 7.00 -8.20 -37.05
CA ILE A 364 5.78 -7.57 -37.58
C ILE A 364 4.62 -8.56 -37.61
N ASP A 365 4.85 -9.80 -38.06
CA ASP A 365 3.82 -10.84 -38.11
C ASP A 365 3.32 -11.21 -36.70
N TYR A 366 4.22 -11.30 -35.72
CA TYR A 366 3.87 -11.60 -34.33
C TYR A 366 3.17 -10.44 -33.62
N LEU A 367 3.59 -9.19 -33.86
CA LEU A 367 2.86 -8.00 -33.38
C LEU A 367 1.49 -7.87 -34.04
N ALA A 368 1.32 -8.32 -35.29
CA ALA A 368 0.01 -8.33 -35.95
C ALA A 368 -0.92 -9.42 -35.41
N ALA A 369 -0.37 -10.53 -34.91
CA ALA A 369 -1.13 -11.61 -34.28
C ALA A 369 -1.58 -11.20 -32.87
N LYS A 370 -2.88 -11.38 -32.57
CA LYS A 370 -3.48 -10.94 -31.30
C LYS A 370 -3.95 -12.11 -30.45
N TYR A 371 -3.76 -12.02 -29.14
CA TYR A 371 -4.46 -12.85 -28.15
C TYR A 371 -5.01 -11.95 -27.04
N ALA A 372 -6.32 -12.04 -26.75
CA ALA A 372 -6.97 -11.20 -25.73
C ALA A 372 -6.53 -9.71 -25.77
N ALA A 373 -5.66 -9.30 -24.84
CA ALA A 373 -5.10 -7.95 -24.72
C ALA A 373 -3.64 -7.80 -25.23
N GLY A 374 -2.95 -8.89 -25.57
CA GLY A 374 -1.54 -8.92 -25.99
C GLY A 374 -1.31 -9.39 -27.44
N ASN A 375 -0.04 -9.66 -27.76
CA ASN A 375 0.42 -10.06 -29.09
C ASN A 375 1.45 -11.21 -28.98
N TYR A 376 1.96 -11.77 -30.08
CA TYR A 376 2.78 -12.99 -30.04
C TYR A 376 4.31 -12.74 -29.92
N TYR A 377 4.73 -11.52 -29.63
CA TYR A 377 6.12 -11.11 -29.36
C TYR A 377 6.32 -10.98 -27.85
N MET A 378 7.11 -11.86 -27.24
CA MET A 378 7.26 -11.93 -25.78
C MET A 378 8.48 -11.13 -25.33
N THR A 379 8.31 -9.99 -24.66
CA THR A 379 9.43 -9.18 -24.15
C THR A 379 9.96 -9.64 -22.80
N ASP A 380 9.15 -10.37 -22.02
CA ASP A 380 9.58 -10.94 -20.76
C ASP A 380 8.91 -12.29 -20.42
N ARG A 381 9.33 -12.88 -19.30
CA ARG A 381 8.85 -14.18 -18.84
C ARG A 381 7.40 -14.18 -18.37
N TYR A 382 6.92 -13.09 -17.79
CA TYR A 382 5.57 -12.99 -17.27
C TYR A 382 4.56 -12.84 -18.41
N GLU A 383 4.92 -12.13 -19.46
CA GLU A 383 4.14 -12.10 -20.69
C GLU A 383 4.03 -13.49 -21.31
N PHE A 384 5.13 -14.24 -21.37
CA PHE A 384 5.10 -15.64 -21.81
C PHE A 384 4.19 -16.51 -20.91
N PHE A 385 4.21 -16.28 -19.59
CA PHE A 385 3.33 -16.97 -18.65
C PHE A 385 1.85 -16.62 -18.87
N ASP A 386 1.54 -15.34 -19.14
CA ASP A 386 0.19 -14.89 -19.46
C ASP A 386 -0.32 -15.51 -20.76
N PHE A 387 0.53 -15.53 -21.79
CA PHE A 387 0.23 -16.18 -23.07
C PHE A 387 -0.08 -17.67 -22.91
N VAL A 388 0.75 -18.40 -22.14
CA VAL A 388 0.49 -19.82 -21.86
C VAL A 388 -0.83 -19.97 -21.10
N SER A 389 -1.13 -19.09 -20.14
CA SER A 389 -2.42 -19.09 -19.44
C SER A 389 -3.59 -18.82 -20.39
N TYR A 390 -3.47 -17.88 -21.32
CA TYR A 390 -4.47 -17.58 -22.35
C TYR A 390 -4.74 -18.83 -23.19
N ILE A 391 -3.69 -19.47 -23.70
CA ILE A 391 -3.82 -20.65 -24.55
C ILE A 391 -4.48 -21.81 -23.82
N VAL A 392 -4.13 -22.00 -22.54
CA VAL A 392 -4.79 -23.02 -21.72
C VAL A 392 -6.28 -22.68 -21.58
N ALA A 393 -6.66 -21.45 -21.27
CA ALA A 393 -8.07 -21.06 -21.10
C ALA A 393 -8.88 -21.09 -22.42
N PHE A 394 -8.34 -20.56 -23.51
CA PHE A 394 -9.01 -20.34 -24.80
C PHE A 394 -8.78 -21.45 -25.85
N ARG A 395 -8.15 -22.55 -25.44
CA ARG A 395 -7.87 -23.74 -26.27
C ARG A 395 -9.02 -24.08 -27.25
N PRO A 396 -8.81 -23.99 -28.57
CA PRO A 396 -9.80 -24.42 -29.55
C PRO A 396 -9.80 -25.95 -29.66
N ASN A 397 -11.00 -26.56 -29.70
CA ASN A 397 -11.27 -27.96 -30.09
C ASN A 397 -10.10 -28.94 -29.94
N PRO A 398 -9.93 -29.55 -28.75
CA PRO A 398 -8.83 -30.46 -28.53
C PRO A 398 -8.81 -31.57 -29.58
N VAL A 399 -7.72 -31.68 -30.32
CA VAL A 399 -7.45 -32.90 -31.08
C VAL A 399 -7.06 -33.95 -30.05
N GLU A 400 -7.87 -35.00 -29.94
CA GLU A 400 -7.58 -36.13 -29.06
C GLU A 400 -6.29 -36.80 -29.53
N ARG A 401 -5.23 -36.72 -28.71
CA ARG A 401 -3.96 -37.39 -28.99
C ARG A 401 -3.75 -38.54 -28.03
N GLU A 402 -3.47 -39.72 -28.57
CA GLU A 402 -3.24 -40.92 -27.76
C GLU A 402 -1.85 -40.86 -27.11
N TYR A 403 -1.80 -40.87 -25.78
CA TYR A 403 -0.59 -40.92 -25.00
C TYR A 403 -0.72 -41.97 -23.89
N LYS A 404 0.23 -42.92 -23.83
CA LYS A 404 0.24 -44.03 -22.86
C LYS A 404 -1.15 -44.66 -22.66
N SER A 405 -1.85 -44.99 -23.77
CA SER A 405 -3.20 -45.59 -23.81
C SER A 405 -4.37 -44.71 -23.32
N LYS A 406 -4.21 -43.38 -23.25
CA LYS A 406 -5.27 -42.40 -22.92
C LYS A 406 -5.30 -41.25 -23.94
N LEU A 407 -6.48 -40.73 -24.28
CA LEU A 407 -6.65 -39.59 -25.18
C LEU A 407 -6.69 -38.29 -24.36
N TYR A 408 -5.85 -37.32 -24.72
CA TYR A 408 -5.82 -36.01 -24.05
C TYR A 408 -5.92 -34.84 -25.04
N PRO A 409 -6.58 -33.74 -24.63
CA PRO A 409 -6.47 -32.43 -25.27
C PRO A 409 -5.03 -31.96 -25.50
N SER A 410 -4.79 -31.39 -26.68
CA SER A 410 -3.55 -30.67 -26.96
C SER A 410 -3.78 -29.39 -27.75
N CYS A 411 -2.90 -28.41 -27.54
CA CYS A 411 -2.82 -27.18 -28.33
C CYS A 411 -1.36 -26.86 -28.66
N SER A 412 -1.13 -26.27 -29.82
CA SER A 412 0.19 -25.81 -30.24
C SER A 412 0.19 -24.31 -30.43
N ALA A 413 1.31 -23.69 -30.11
CA ALA A 413 1.54 -22.28 -30.40
C ALA A 413 2.99 -22.01 -30.75
N THR A 414 3.18 -20.87 -31.42
CA THR A 414 4.49 -20.35 -31.77
C THR A 414 4.55 -18.89 -31.35
N VAL A 415 5.56 -18.51 -30.58
CA VAL A 415 5.84 -17.13 -30.17
C VAL A 415 7.23 -16.70 -30.63
N TYR A 416 7.49 -15.40 -30.62
CA TYR A 416 8.83 -14.84 -30.78
C TYR A 416 9.36 -14.36 -29.44
N MET A 417 10.59 -14.73 -29.11
CA MET A 417 11.22 -14.30 -27.86
C MET A 417 12.00 -13.00 -28.09
N GLY A 418 11.51 -11.90 -27.51
CA GLY A 418 12.19 -10.62 -27.41
C GLY A 418 13.23 -10.55 -26.28
N TYR A 419 13.44 -11.64 -25.55
CA TYR A 419 14.43 -11.75 -24.48
C TYR A 419 15.05 -13.16 -24.42
N THR A 420 16.18 -13.26 -23.72
CA THR A 420 16.81 -14.53 -23.38
C THR A 420 16.47 -14.89 -21.93
N GLU A 421 16.00 -16.10 -21.67
CA GLU A 421 15.77 -16.56 -20.29
C GLU A 421 17.13 -16.82 -19.62
N THR A 422 17.42 -16.05 -18.56
CA THR A 422 18.74 -16.06 -17.91
C THR A 422 18.88 -17.17 -16.86
N THR A 423 17.76 -17.80 -16.46
CA THR A 423 17.81 -18.92 -15.52
C THR A 423 18.29 -20.20 -16.20
N ALA A 424 19.09 -21.01 -15.50
CA ALA A 424 19.65 -22.27 -16.01
C ALA A 424 18.59 -23.40 -16.03
N ILE A 425 17.47 -23.18 -16.69
CA ILE A 425 16.40 -24.15 -16.93
C ILE A 425 16.31 -24.46 -18.43
N SER A 426 15.91 -25.69 -18.78
CA SER A 426 15.63 -25.99 -20.18
C SER A 426 14.34 -25.30 -20.63
N ALA A 427 14.23 -24.97 -21.92
CA ALA A 427 13.01 -24.38 -22.48
C ALA A 427 11.74 -25.22 -22.17
N ALA A 428 11.86 -26.55 -22.20
CA ALA A 428 10.78 -27.45 -21.80
C ALA A 428 10.35 -27.27 -20.33
N LYS A 429 11.30 -27.06 -19.40
CA LYS A 429 10.99 -26.79 -17.98
C LYS A 429 10.36 -25.42 -17.79
N PHE A 430 10.76 -24.42 -18.56
CA PHE A 430 10.16 -23.09 -18.51
C PHE A 430 8.71 -23.11 -18.98
N VAL A 431 8.41 -23.83 -20.06
CA VAL A 431 7.02 -24.02 -20.51
C VAL A 431 6.21 -24.83 -19.49
N GLU A 432 6.81 -25.83 -18.84
CA GLU A 432 6.18 -26.54 -17.73
C GLU A 432 5.89 -25.62 -16.54
N GLU A 433 6.80 -24.71 -16.21
CA GLU A 433 6.62 -23.70 -15.18
C GLU A 433 5.47 -22.75 -15.54
N ALA A 434 5.48 -22.19 -16.76
CA ALA A 434 4.41 -21.34 -17.27
C ALA A 434 3.04 -22.03 -17.20
N PHE A 435 2.99 -23.31 -17.57
CA PHE A 435 1.77 -24.11 -17.50
C PHE A 435 1.29 -24.30 -16.06
N LYS A 436 2.19 -24.63 -15.12
CA LYS A 436 1.83 -24.75 -13.69
C LYS A 436 1.33 -23.42 -13.11
N ARG A 437 1.96 -22.32 -13.51
CA ARG A 437 1.61 -20.95 -13.14
C ARG A 437 0.26 -20.48 -13.71
N SER A 438 -0.25 -21.11 -14.78
CA SER A 438 -1.59 -20.78 -15.32
C SER A 438 -2.74 -21.01 -14.32
N ASN A 439 -2.50 -21.85 -13.29
CA ASN A 439 -3.42 -22.07 -12.17
C ASN A 439 -4.85 -22.48 -12.55
N GLN A 440 -5.07 -23.02 -13.76
CA GLN A 440 -6.37 -23.48 -14.26
C GLN A 440 -6.78 -24.82 -13.64
N THR A 441 -8.08 -25.10 -13.55
CA THR A 441 -8.56 -26.37 -12.94
C THR A 441 -7.98 -27.57 -13.67
N GLY A 442 -7.37 -28.47 -12.89
CA GLY A 442 -6.87 -29.75 -13.38
C GLY A 442 -5.58 -29.73 -14.16
N SER A 443 -4.85 -28.63 -14.16
CA SER A 443 -3.61 -28.43 -14.90
C SER A 443 -2.52 -29.46 -14.56
N ASN A 444 -2.59 -30.63 -15.21
CA ASN A 444 -1.52 -31.61 -15.25
C ASN A 444 -0.98 -31.71 -16.67
N LEU A 445 0.30 -31.39 -16.81
CA LEU A 445 1.03 -31.46 -18.07
C LEU A 445 1.47 -32.91 -18.31
N SER A 446 0.98 -33.52 -19.38
CA SER A 446 1.35 -34.90 -19.74
C SER A 446 2.63 -34.96 -20.59
N SER A 447 2.88 -33.93 -21.41
CA SER A 447 4.12 -33.76 -22.17
C SER A 447 4.23 -32.36 -22.78
N VAL A 448 5.46 -31.92 -22.99
CA VAL A 448 5.84 -30.79 -23.86
C VAL A 448 6.66 -31.37 -25.02
N SER A 449 6.35 -30.99 -26.26
CA SER A 449 7.20 -31.30 -27.42
C SER A 449 8.59 -30.70 -27.21
N SER A 450 9.68 -31.37 -27.60
CA SER A 450 11.05 -30.85 -27.44
C SER A 450 11.17 -29.39 -27.89
N ILE A 451 11.52 -28.50 -26.98
CA ILE A 451 11.83 -27.10 -27.25
C ILE A 451 13.32 -26.93 -27.05
N SER A 452 14.04 -26.49 -28.09
CA SER A 452 15.45 -26.10 -27.98
C SER A 452 15.53 -24.61 -27.66
N ASP A 453 16.07 -24.31 -26.48
CA ASP A 453 16.60 -23.01 -26.00
C ASP A 453 15.69 -21.77 -26.11
N LEU A 454 15.54 -21.03 -25.00
CA LEU A 454 14.82 -19.74 -24.98
C LEU A 454 15.83 -18.61 -25.21
N VAL A 455 16.06 -18.32 -26.48
CA VAL A 455 17.05 -17.33 -26.89
C VAL A 455 16.33 -16.15 -27.52
N GLU A 456 16.78 -14.94 -27.18
CA GLU A 456 16.33 -13.71 -27.82
C GLU A 456 16.46 -13.81 -29.35
N GLY A 457 15.46 -13.28 -30.04
CA GLY A 457 15.36 -13.34 -31.49
C GLY A 457 14.91 -14.68 -32.06
N SER A 458 14.67 -15.69 -31.22
CA SER A 458 14.26 -17.03 -31.67
C SER A 458 12.75 -17.21 -31.69
N LYS A 459 12.28 -17.96 -32.68
CA LYS A 459 10.93 -18.49 -32.74
C LYS A 459 10.84 -19.76 -31.92
N ILE A 460 9.84 -19.81 -31.03
CA ILE A 460 9.64 -20.95 -30.16
C ILE A 460 8.26 -21.54 -30.43
N SER A 461 8.25 -22.79 -30.90
CA SER A 461 7.03 -23.58 -31.06
C SER A 461 6.94 -24.63 -29.96
N PHE A 462 5.76 -24.76 -29.36
CA PHE A 462 5.51 -25.76 -28.34
C PHE A 462 4.11 -26.34 -28.45
N THR A 463 3.97 -27.60 -28.07
CA THR A 463 2.69 -28.29 -27.91
C THR A 463 2.49 -28.62 -26.45
N LEU A 464 1.37 -28.18 -25.88
CA LEU A 464 0.91 -28.55 -24.56
C LEU A 464 -0.09 -29.70 -24.68
N THR A 465 0.07 -30.74 -23.88
CA THR A 465 -0.95 -31.79 -23.70
C THR A 465 -1.35 -31.84 -22.23
N PHE A 466 -2.62 -31.61 -21.95
CA PHE A 466 -3.10 -31.36 -20.59
C PHE A 466 -4.40 -32.11 -20.29
N ILE A 467 -4.66 -32.29 -18.99
CA ILE A 467 -5.86 -32.95 -18.47
C ILE A 467 -6.85 -31.85 -18.05
N THR A 468 -7.87 -31.60 -18.84
CA THR A 468 -8.92 -30.63 -18.49
C THR A 468 -10.19 -30.98 -19.22
N GLU A 469 -11.32 -30.55 -18.67
CA GLU A 469 -12.61 -30.60 -19.37
C GLU A 469 -12.91 -29.24 -19.99
N ASN A 470 -13.67 -29.25 -21.09
CA ASN A 470 -14.21 -28.02 -21.67
C ASN A 470 -15.34 -27.44 -20.81
N GLU A 471 -16.14 -28.33 -20.23
CA GLU A 471 -17.19 -28.03 -19.25
C GLU A 471 -17.30 -29.23 -18.29
N PRO A 472 -17.67 -29.02 -17.01
CA PRO A 472 -17.85 -30.11 -16.07
C PRO A 472 -18.96 -31.06 -16.53
N THR A 473 -18.67 -32.35 -16.57
CA THR A 473 -19.59 -33.39 -17.09
C THR A 473 -20.27 -34.21 -15.98
N ASN A 474 -19.69 -34.26 -14.78
CA ASN A 474 -20.24 -35.00 -13.64
C ASN A 474 -21.23 -34.13 -12.86
N ILE A 475 -22.35 -33.82 -13.49
CA ILE A 475 -23.40 -33.00 -12.89
C ILE A 475 -24.32 -33.87 -12.02
N ASP A 476 -24.17 -33.77 -10.70
CA ASP A 476 -25.11 -34.39 -9.75
C ASP A 476 -26.10 -33.34 -9.21
N VAL A 477 -27.27 -33.27 -9.85
CA VAL A 477 -28.35 -32.35 -9.45
C VAL A 477 -28.98 -32.69 -8.10
N SER A 478 -28.79 -33.92 -7.57
CA SER A 478 -29.39 -34.33 -6.29
C SER A 478 -28.75 -33.60 -5.10
N LYS A 479 -27.47 -33.23 -5.21
CA LYS A 479 -26.76 -32.41 -4.22
C LYS A 479 -27.40 -31.03 -4.05
N LYS A 480 -27.96 -30.45 -5.12
CA LYS A 480 -28.67 -29.17 -5.08
C LYS A 480 -29.83 -29.21 -4.09
N THR A 481 -30.67 -30.24 -4.16
CA THR A 481 -31.86 -30.38 -3.31
C THR A 481 -31.53 -30.66 -1.83
N LYS A 482 -30.41 -31.35 -1.55
CA LYS A 482 -29.94 -31.64 -0.18
C LYS A 482 -29.62 -30.36 0.60
N TYR A 483 -29.11 -29.32 -0.06
CA TYR A 483 -28.67 -28.08 0.56
C TYR A 483 -29.56 -26.85 0.25
N GLU A 484 -30.44 -26.92 -0.76
CA GLU A 484 -31.54 -25.95 -0.98
C GLU A 484 -32.49 -25.80 0.22
N GLN A 485 -32.49 -26.77 1.15
CA GLN A 485 -33.24 -26.72 2.40
C GLN A 485 -32.62 -25.79 3.46
N LEU A 486 -31.43 -25.23 3.19
CA LEU A 486 -30.81 -24.20 4.00
C LEU A 486 -31.35 -22.82 3.58
N ILE A 487 -31.77 -22.00 4.56
CA ILE A 487 -32.47 -20.73 4.34
C ILE A 487 -31.67 -19.79 3.43
N LYS A 488 -32.25 -19.41 2.27
CA LYS A 488 -31.77 -18.31 1.43
C LYS A 488 -32.24 -16.98 2.02
N ARG A 489 -31.32 -16.05 2.27
CA ARG A 489 -31.65 -14.66 2.64
C ARG A 489 -31.83 -13.81 1.39
N SER A 490 -32.73 -12.83 1.49
CA SER A 490 -32.95 -11.83 0.45
C SER A 490 -31.93 -10.70 0.59
N PHE A 491 -31.26 -10.34 -0.49
CA PHE A 491 -30.51 -9.09 -0.56
C PHE A 491 -31.37 -8.00 -1.22
N GLU A 492 -31.17 -6.73 -0.83
CA GLU A 492 -31.89 -5.56 -1.36
C GLU A 492 -30.98 -4.68 -2.23
N GLY A 493 -30.05 -5.30 -2.98
CA GLY A 493 -29.15 -4.58 -3.88
C GLY A 493 -29.87 -3.94 -5.08
N GLY A 494 -29.12 -3.14 -5.82
CA GLY A 494 -29.61 -2.40 -6.98
C GLY A 494 -28.51 -1.91 -7.91
N TYR A 495 -27.34 -2.54 -7.85
CA TYR A 495 -26.15 -2.10 -8.58
C TYR A 495 -26.28 -2.32 -10.10
N THR A 496 -26.07 -1.26 -10.88
CA THR A 496 -26.17 -1.28 -12.35
C THR A 496 -24.84 -1.08 -13.07
N ASP A 497 -23.77 -0.77 -12.33
CA ASP A 497 -22.49 -0.34 -12.88
C ASP A 497 -21.62 -1.55 -13.29
N ASN A 498 -21.66 -1.89 -14.56
CA ASN A 498 -20.84 -2.96 -15.11
C ASN A 498 -19.46 -2.37 -15.47
N ALA A 499 -18.51 -2.31 -14.52
CA ALA A 499 -17.15 -1.82 -14.76
C ALA A 499 -16.46 -2.48 -15.98
N LEU A 500 -16.86 -3.71 -16.28
CA LEU A 500 -16.51 -4.46 -17.49
C LEU A 500 -17.26 -3.96 -18.76
N THR A 501 -17.56 -2.67 -18.95
CA THR A 501 -18.30 -2.17 -20.15
C THR A 501 -17.50 -1.30 -21.10
N ALA A 502 -16.36 -0.75 -20.71
CA ALA A 502 -15.53 0.09 -21.57
C ALA A 502 -14.48 -0.75 -22.35
N GLY A 503 -14.30 -0.47 -23.65
CA GLY A 503 -13.23 -1.07 -24.49
C GLY A 503 -13.63 -2.22 -25.43
N SER A 504 -12.67 -2.66 -26.27
CA SER A 504 -12.78 -3.88 -27.08
C SER A 504 -12.79 -5.10 -26.15
N GLY A 505 -13.88 -5.87 -26.14
CA GLY A 505 -14.03 -7.03 -25.26
C GLY A 505 -13.49 -8.32 -25.87
N VAL A 506 -13.34 -9.34 -25.03
CA VAL A 506 -12.87 -10.69 -25.39
C VAL A 506 -14.07 -11.62 -25.52
N GLU A 507 -14.26 -12.27 -26.67
CA GLU A 507 -15.34 -13.26 -26.82
C GLU A 507 -15.07 -14.47 -25.93
N VAL A 508 -16.06 -14.87 -25.12
CA VAL A 508 -15.96 -16.02 -24.21
C VAL A 508 -17.16 -16.95 -24.40
N SER A 509 -16.93 -18.25 -24.27
CA SER A 509 -17.95 -19.30 -24.34
C SER A 509 -17.96 -20.22 -23.11
N ARG A 510 -16.84 -20.36 -22.39
CA ARG A 510 -16.68 -21.25 -21.23
C ARG A 510 -16.44 -20.49 -19.92
N SER A 511 -16.64 -21.15 -18.78
CA SER A 511 -16.45 -20.56 -17.45
C SER A 511 -15.00 -20.17 -17.16
N GLU A 512 -14.03 -20.99 -17.54
CA GLU A 512 -12.60 -20.67 -17.36
C GLU A 512 -12.18 -19.44 -18.18
N GLU A 513 -12.70 -19.29 -19.40
CA GLU A 513 -12.46 -18.09 -20.23
C GLU A 513 -13.06 -16.84 -19.58
N LEU A 514 -14.28 -16.98 -19.04
CA LEU A 514 -14.96 -15.91 -18.32
C LEU A 514 -14.17 -15.45 -17.08
N TYR A 515 -13.67 -16.41 -16.28
CA TYR A 515 -12.79 -16.14 -15.14
C TYR A 515 -11.49 -15.45 -15.60
N TRP A 516 -10.80 -16.02 -16.59
CA TRP A 516 -9.51 -15.53 -17.08
C TRP A 516 -9.59 -14.06 -17.54
N VAL A 517 -10.66 -13.72 -18.25
CA VAL A 517 -10.94 -12.36 -18.74
C VAL A 517 -11.27 -11.42 -17.58
N ALA A 518 -12.10 -11.84 -16.63
CA ALA A 518 -12.50 -11.03 -15.48
C ALA A 518 -11.30 -10.68 -14.58
N GLU A 519 -10.42 -11.64 -14.31
CA GLU A 519 -9.22 -11.44 -13.49
C GLU A 519 -8.26 -10.37 -14.06
N ARG A 520 -8.25 -10.20 -15.38
CA ARG A 520 -7.42 -9.22 -16.09
C ARG A 520 -8.10 -7.85 -16.26
N GLY A 521 -9.26 -7.66 -15.65
CA GLY A 521 -10.07 -6.45 -15.83
C GLY A 521 -10.58 -6.26 -17.26
N LEU A 522 -10.50 -7.30 -18.11
CA LEU A 522 -10.94 -7.24 -19.50
C LEU A 522 -12.45 -7.47 -19.58
N ARG A 523 -13.10 -6.87 -20.58
CA ARG A 523 -14.55 -7.02 -20.79
C ARG A 523 -14.89 -8.36 -21.43
N PRO A 524 -15.64 -9.27 -20.77
CA PRO A 524 -16.14 -10.48 -21.42
C PRO A 524 -17.28 -10.16 -22.40
N ILE A 525 -17.26 -10.78 -23.56
CA ILE A 525 -18.34 -10.80 -24.55
C ILE A 525 -18.83 -12.25 -24.66
N PRO A 526 -19.80 -12.66 -23.83
CA PRO A 526 -20.25 -14.04 -23.89
C PRO A 526 -20.96 -14.36 -25.21
N LYS A 527 -20.56 -15.45 -25.85
CA LYS A 527 -21.23 -15.98 -27.04
C LYS A 527 -22.65 -16.39 -26.70
N SER A 528 -23.61 -16.02 -27.55
CA SER A 528 -25.02 -16.37 -27.33
C SER A 528 -25.21 -17.89 -27.19
N GLY A 529 -25.97 -18.30 -26.16
CA GLY A 529 -26.24 -19.71 -25.84
C GLY A 529 -25.12 -20.46 -25.13
N SER A 530 -23.99 -19.82 -24.85
CA SER A 530 -22.84 -20.45 -24.19
C SER A 530 -22.98 -20.57 -22.66
N ALA A 531 -22.17 -21.43 -22.03
CA ALA A 531 -22.07 -21.50 -20.58
C ALA A 531 -21.61 -20.16 -19.98
N ALA A 532 -20.63 -19.50 -20.61
CA ALA A 532 -20.20 -18.16 -20.19
C ALA A 532 -21.35 -17.14 -20.16
N GLN A 533 -22.25 -17.16 -21.15
CA GLN A 533 -23.40 -16.23 -21.18
C GLN A 533 -24.34 -16.47 -19.99
N ARG A 534 -24.65 -17.74 -19.70
CA ARG A 534 -25.50 -18.13 -18.56
C ARG A 534 -24.85 -17.68 -17.24
N LEU A 535 -23.59 -18.03 -17.03
CA LEU A 535 -22.87 -17.78 -15.79
C LEU A 535 -22.61 -16.29 -15.58
N TYR A 536 -22.24 -15.56 -16.63
CA TYR A 536 -22.04 -14.12 -16.54
C TYR A 536 -23.33 -13.37 -16.18
N ASN A 537 -24.48 -13.79 -16.74
CA ASN A 537 -25.76 -13.22 -16.36
C ASN A 537 -26.11 -13.52 -14.89
N LYS A 538 -25.85 -14.75 -14.43
CA LYS A 538 -26.05 -15.11 -13.02
C LYS A 538 -25.13 -14.33 -12.08
N ALA A 539 -23.86 -14.16 -12.43
CA ALA A 539 -22.91 -13.38 -11.64
C ALA A 539 -23.34 -11.91 -11.57
N LYS A 540 -23.77 -11.31 -12.69
CA LYS A 540 -24.34 -9.95 -12.69
C LYS A 540 -25.59 -9.84 -11.82
N SER A 541 -26.49 -10.82 -11.89
CA SER A 541 -27.66 -10.85 -11.01
C SER A 541 -27.28 -10.97 -9.54
N ALA A 542 -26.31 -11.82 -9.20
CA ALA A 542 -25.80 -11.97 -7.85
C ALA A 542 -25.16 -10.68 -7.32
N VAL A 543 -24.35 -10.00 -8.14
CA VAL A 543 -23.76 -8.70 -7.79
C VAL A 543 -24.83 -7.62 -7.66
N ALA A 544 -25.81 -7.57 -8.57
CA ALA A 544 -26.92 -6.63 -8.47
C ALA A 544 -27.79 -6.90 -7.21
N GLU A 545 -27.86 -8.15 -6.75
CA GLU A 545 -28.51 -8.52 -5.49
C GLU A 545 -27.68 -8.05 -4.29
N ALA A 546 -26.37 -8.32 -4.29
CA ALA A 546 -25.51 -8.11 -3.13
C ALA A 546 -25.05 -6.65 -2.95
N VAL A 547 -24.82 -5.96 -4.05
CA VAL A 547 -24.18 -4.64 -4.10
C VAL A 547 -25.23 -3.57 -4.39
N SER A 548 -25.08 -2.41 -3.77
CA SER A 548 -25.89 -1.21 -4.00
C SER A 548 -25.04 -0.07 -4.56
N GLU A 549 -25.66 0.85 -5.28
CA GLU A 549 -24.99 2.07 -5.73
C GLU A 549 -24.47 2.89 -4.54
N GLY A 550 -23.26 3.45 -4.66
CA GLY A 550 -22.63 4.25 -3.62
C GLY A 550 -21.86 3.47 -2.55
N MET A 551 -21.82 2.13 -2.61
CA MET A 551 -20.94 1.33 -1.76
C MET A 551 -19.46 1.64 -2.05
N THR A 552 -18.65 1.76 -1.00
CA THR A 552 -17.18 1.84 -1.11
C THR A 552 -16.59 0.51 -1.61
N ASP A 553 -15.35 0.53 -2.08
CA ASP A 553 -14.68 -0.68 -2.58
C ASP A 553 -14.67 -1.80 -1.53
N GLU A 554 -14.39 -1.43 -0.29
CA GLU A 554 -14.47 -2.29 0.88
C GLU A 554 -15.86 -2.93 1.05
N GLN A 555 -16.92 -2.13 0.98
CA GLN A 555 -18.30 -2.60 1.15
C GLN A 555 -18.73 -3.52 0.01
N LYS A 556 -18.29 -3.23 -1.22
CA LYS A 556 -18.50 -4.11 -2.37
C LYS A 556 -17.80 -5.45 -2.17
N ALA A 557 -16.55 -5.44 -1.72
CA ALA A 557 -15.76 -6.66 -1.49
C ALA A 557 -16.40 -7.55 -0.41
N ASP A 558 -16.92 -6.96 0.66
CA ASP A 558 -17.67 -7.65 1.72
C ASP A 558 -19.01 -8.17 1.21
N ALA A 559 -19.78 -7.36 0.48
CA ALA A 559 -21.06 -7.78 -0.08
C ALA A 559 -20.92 -9.02 -0.97
N VAL A 560 -19.90 -9.06 -1.83
CA VAL A 560 -19.58 -10.23 -2.66
C VAL A 560 -19.14 -11.42 -1.80
N TYR A 561 -18.27 -11.19 -0.83
CA TYR A 561 -17.77 -12.22 0.10
C TYR A 561 -18.92 -12.91 0.84
N THR A 562 -19.77 -12.08 1.44
CA THR A 562 -20.95 -12.48 2.18
C THR A 562 -21.97 -13.17 1.28
N TRP A 563 -22.19 -12.69 0.05
CA TRP A 563 -23.11 -13.35 -0.88
C TRP A 563 -22.67 -14.78 -1.20
N ILE A 564 -21.37 -15.00 -1.46
CA ILE A 564 -20.85 -16.34 -1.74
C ILE A 564 -21.00 -17.25 -0.52
N MET A 565 -20.61 -16.81 0.68
CA MET A 565 -20.77 -17.63 1.91
C MET A 565 -22.24 -17.99 2.19
N GLN A 566 -23.19 -17.13 1.79
CA GLN A 566 -24.61 -17.39 2.02
C GLN A 566 -25.25 -18.28 0.94
N ASN A 567 -24.72 -18.27 -0.28
CA ASN A 567 -25.30 -18.98 -1.43
C ASN A 567 -24.52 -20.23 -1.85
N ASN A 568 -23.37 -20.49 -1.22
CA ASN A 568 -22.54 -21.66 -1.47
C ASN A 568 -22.38 -22.51 -0.21
N THR A 569 -22.14 -23.81 -0.40
CA THR A 569 -21.72 -24.75 0.66
C THR A 569 -20.46 -25.48 0.18
N TYR A 570 -19.51 -25.72 1.07
CA TYR A 570 -18.26 -26.39 0.67
C TYR A 570 -18.48 -27.88 0.34
N ASP A 571 -18.06 -28.33 -0.86
CA ASP A 571 -18.21 -29.74 -1.29
C ASP A 571 -17.07 -30.62 -0.75
N TYR A 572 -17.14 -30.95 0.55
CA TYR A 572 -16.21 -31.85 1.21
C TYR A 572 -16.15 -33.25 0.58
N GLU A 573 -17.25 -33.75 0.00
CA GLU A 573 -17.32 -35.10 -0.57
C GLU A 573 -16.37 -35.23 -1.76
N VAL A 574 -16.32 -34.21 -2.62
CA VAL A 574 -15.41 -34.19 -3.78
C VAL A 574 -13.94 -34.20 -3.33
N THR A 575 -13.59 -33.47 -2.27
CA THR A 575 -12.21 -33.43 -1.74
C THR A 575 -11.78 -34.72 -1.04
N GLN A 576 -12.72 -35.47 -0.44
CA GLN A 576 -12.44 -36.70 0.31
C GLN A 576 -12.48 -37.96 -0.56
N SER A 577 -12.98 -37.86 -1.80
CA SER A 577 -13.21 -38.99 -2.70
C SER A 577 -11.94 -39.71 -3.19
N GLY A 578 -10.74 -39.15 -2.95
CA GLY A 578 -9.48 -39.70 -3.47
C GLY A 578 -9.41 -39.68 -5.00
N ALA A 579 -10.28 -38.91 -5.66
CA ALA A 579 -10.35 -38.76 -7.10
C ALA A 579 -9.02 -38.25 -7.67
N ASP A 580 -8.52 -38.92 -8.73
CA ASP A 580 -7.41 -38.38 -9.49
C ASP A 580 -7.85 -37.13 -10.29
N VAL A 581 -6.87 -36.38 -10.80
CA VAL A 581 -7.15 -35.15 -11.54
C VAL A 581 -8.15 -35.34 -12.69
N THR A 582 -8.17 -36.51 -13.35
CA THR A 582 -9.05 -36.78 -14.50
C THR A 582 -10.52 -36.86 -14.11
N GLN A 583 -10.79 -37.20 -12.85
CA GLN A 583 -12.14 -37.20 -12.29
C GLN A 583 -12.50 -35.84 -11.68
N SER A 584 -11.53 -35.16 -11.05
CA SER A 584 -11.74 -33.84 -10.45
C SER A 584 -12.12 -32.78 -11.48
N VAL A 585 -11.49 -32.77 -12.67
CA VAL A 585 -11.83 -31.83 -13.76
C VAL A 585 -13.25 -31.97 -14.30
N LYS A 586 -13.93 -33.08 -14.02
CA LYS A 586 -15.31 -33.29 -14.45
C LYS A 586 -16.32 -32.74 -13.45
N GLN A 587 -15.89 -32.42 -12.23
CA GLN A 587 -16.78 -32.00 -11.15
C GLN A 587 -17.05 -30.50 -11.26
N PRO A 588 -18.33 -30.06 -11.23
CA PRO A 588 -18.66 -28.63 -11.28
C PRO A 588 -18.12 -27.83 -10.08
N ALA A 589 -17.82 -28.50 -8.95
CA ALA A 589 -17.35 -27.87 -7.73
C ALA A 589 -16.02 -27.10 -7.86
N TYR A 590 -15.19 -27.40 -8.89
CA TYR A 590 -13.93 -26.71 -9.15
C TYR A 590 -14.06 -25.50 -10.10
N TYR A 591 -15.28 -25.25 -10.62
CA TYR A 591 -15.57 -24.19 -11.58
C TYR A 591 -16.62 -23.21 -11.04
N ILE A 592 -16.83 -22.09 -11.74
CA ILE A 592 -17.82 -21.06 -11.38
C ILE A 592 -19.25 -21.63 -11.30
N GLU A 593 -19.54 -22.65 -12.12
CA GLU A 593 -20.79 -23.41 -12.13
C GLU A 593 -21.14 -23.96 -10.75
N GLY A 594 -20.13 -24.43 -10.00
CA GLY A 594 -20.32 -24.96 -8.64
C GLY A 594 -21.08 -23.98 -7.76
N VAL A 595 -20.64 -22.72 -7.75
CA VAL A 595 -21.30 -21.65 -6.97
C VAL A 595 -22.60 -21.19 -7.64
N LEU A 596 -22.57 -20.81 -8.93
CA LEU A 596 -23.69 -20.09 -9.56
C LEU A 596 -24.83 -20.97 -10.09
N ASP A 597 -24.55 -22.22 -10.49
CA ASP A 597 -25.57 -23.16 -10.97
C ASP A 597 -26.09 -24.05 -9.84
N TYR A 598 -25.21 -24.43 -8.90
CA TYR A 598 -25.49 -25.49 -7.94
C TYR A 598 -25.44 -25.10 -6.46
N GLY A 599 -24.72 -24.04 -6.09
CA GLY A 599 -24.52 -23.62 -4.70
C GLY A 599 -23.62 -24.56 -3.90
N PHE A 600 -22.77 -25.36 -4.56
CA PHE A 600 -21.74 -26.16 -3.91
C PHE A 600 -20.45 -26.16 -4.71
N ALA A 601 -19.37 -25.77 -4.05
CA ALA A 601 -18.07 -25.63 -4.66
C ALA A 601 -16.96 -25.87 -3.65
N VAL A 602 -15.77 -26.19 -4.15
CA VAL A 602 -14.54 -26.17 -3.35
C VAL A 602 -13.82 -24.84 -3.54
N CYS A 603 -12.68 -24.67 -2.88
CA CYS A 603 -11.89 -23.43 -2.89
C CYS A 603 -11.58 -22.91 -4.30
N ASP A 604 -11.36 -23.80 -5.27
CA ASP A 604 -11.09 -23.46 -6.67
C ASP A 604 -12.29 -22.75 -7.34
N GLY A 605 -13.49 -23.33 -7.23
CA GLY A 605 -14.71 -22.72 -7.78
C GLY A 605 -15.10 -21.44 -7.03
N ILE A 606 -14.98 -21.44 -5.70
CA ILE A 606 -15.29 -20.29 -4.83
C ILE A 606 -14.42 -19.08 -5.20
N SER A 607 -13.10 -19.27 -5.27
CA SER A 607 -12.15 -18.18 -5.54
C SER A 607 -12.32 -17.58 -6.94
N LYS A 608 -12.63 -18.41 -7.95
CA LYS A 608 -12.95 -17.91 -9.30
C LYS A 608 -14.25 -17.12 -9.34
N THR A 609 -15.28 -17.58 -8.62
CA THR A 609 -16.55 -16.83 -8.53
C THR A 609 -16.36 -15.51 -7.81
N TYR A 610 -15.55 -15.47 -6.74
CA TYR A 610 -15.21 -14.23 -6.05
C TYR A 610 -14.53 -13.23 -7.00
N THR A 611 -13.49 -13.68 -7.73
CA THR A 611 -12.83 -12.85 -8.77
C THR A 611 -13.81 -12.31 -9.80
N LEU A 612 -14.67 -13.15 -10.37
CA LEU A 612 -15.66 -12.73 -11.37
C LEU A 612 -16.64 -11.69 -10.82
N MET A 613 -17.16 -11.91 -9.61
CA MET A 613 -18.12 -10.99 -8.98
C MET A 613 -17.47 -9.66 -8.58
N CYS A 614 -16.24 -9.69 -8.06
CA CYS A 614 -15.45 -8.48 -7.78
C CYS A 614 -15.22 -7.66 -9.05
N ALA A 615 -14.80 -8.30 -10.15
CA ALA A 615 -14.59 -7.62 -11.42
C ALA A 615 -15.89 -6.96 -11.95
N ILE A 616 -17.04 -7.62 -11.82
CA ILE A 616 -18.35 -7.04 -12.16
C ILE A 616 -18.68 -5.84 -11.26
N ALA A 617 -18.32 -5.91 -9.96
CA ALA A 617 -18.49 -4.82 -9.00
C ALA A 617 -17.47 -3.67 -9.15
N GLY A 618 -16.54 -3.77 -10.11
CA GLY A 618 -15.50 -2.78 -10.37
C GLY A 618 -14.31 -2.84 -9.41
N LEU A 619 -14.04 -4.00 -8.85
CA LEU A 619 -12.88 -4.25 -7.98
C LEU A 619 -11.82 -5.06 -8.71
N ASP A 620 -10.57 -4.62 -8.62
CA ASP A 620 -9.43 -5.44 -9.04
C ASP A 620 -9.28 -6.61 -8.07
N CYS A 621 -9.35 -7.84 -8.60
CA CYS A 621 -9.25 -9.05 -7.79
C CYS A 621 -8.51 -10.13 -8.57
N VAL A 622 -7.55 -10.77 -7.93
CA VAL A 622 -6.78 -11.90 -8.48
C VAL A 622 -6.99 -13.14 -7.64
N ARG A 623 -7.03 -14.31 -8.28
CA ARG A 623 -7.04 -15.59 -7.58
C ARG A 623 -5.62 -16.04 -7.29
N VAL A 624 -5.42 -16.55 -6.08
CA VAL A 624 -4.15 -17.05 -5.57
C VAL A 624 -4.24 -18.56 -5.37
N VAL A 625 -3.20 -19.29 -5.77
CA VAL A 625 -3.07 -20.74 -5.54
C VAL A 625 -1.84 -21.02 -4.70
N GLY A 626 -2.00 -21.93 -3.75
CA GLY A 626 -0.94 -22.27 -2.82
C GLY A 626 -1.32 -23.44 -1.93
N ASP A 627 -0.70 -23.49 -0.76
CA ASP A 627 -0.97 -24.46 0.28
C ASP A 627 -1.54 -23.77 1.52
N ALA A 628 -2.64 -24.29 2.06
CA ALA A 628 -3.26 -23.78 3.28
C ALA A 628 -3.44 -24.87 4.34
N GLY A 629 -3.23 -24.52 5.61
CA GLY A 629 -3.41 -25.40 6.77
C GLY A 629 -2.73 -24.88 8.03
N SER A 630 -3.33 -25.16 9.19
CA SER A 630 -2.77 -24.76 10.50
C SER A 630 -1.72 -25.73 11.04
N VAL A 631 -1.71 -26.99 10.57
CA VAL A 631 -0.77 -28.04 11.01
C VAL A 631 -0.23 -28.83 9.83
N ILE A 632 -1.11 -29.34 8.98
CA ILE A 632 -0.77 -29.97 7.70
C ILE A 632 -1.37 -29.08 6.62
N LYS A 633 -0.56 -28.66 5.66
CA LYS A 633 -1.00 -27.83 4.55
C LYS A 633 -1.35 -28.70 3.34
N SER A 634 -2.39 -28.31 2.64
CA SER A 634 -2.85 -28.93 1.39
C SER A 634 -3.14 -27.86 0.34
N GLY A 635 -3.14 -28.25 -0.93
CA GLY A 635 -3.46 -27.36 -2.04
C GLY A 635 -4.79 -26.62 -1.81
N HIS A 636 -4.75 -25.31 -1.96
CA HIS A 636 -5.85 -24.39 -1.68
C HIS A 636 -5.85 -23.22 -2.67
N ALA A 637 -7.00 -22.56 -2.78
CA ALA A 637 -7.15 -21.37 -3.62
C ALA A 637 -7.97 -20.30 -2.88
N TRP A 638 -7.50 -19.07 -2.94
CA TRP A 638 -8.11 -17.89 -2.32
C TRP A 638 -7.93 -16.67 -3.23
N ASN A 639 -8.14 -15.46 -2.73
CA ASN A 639 -8.08 -14.24 -3.54
C ASN A 639 -7.23 -13.15 -2.89
N LYS A 640 -6.76 -12.20 -3.72
CA LYS A 640 -6.35 -10.86 -3.29
C LYS A 640 -7.22 -9.83 -4.00
N VAL A 641 -7.70 -8.84 -3.28
CA VAL A 641 -8.55 -7.76 -3.79
C VAL A 641 -7.93 -6.41 -3.44
N LYS A 642 -8.02 -5.45 -4.38
CA LYS A 642 -7.52 -4.10 -4.18
C LYS A 642 -8.62 -3.21 -3.59
N ILE A 643 -8.33 -2.60 -2.45
CA ILE A 643 -9.23 -1.70 -1.71
C ILE A 643 -8.48 -0.38 -1.49
N ASP A 644 -9.05 0.74 -1.95
CA ASP A 644 -8.50 2.08 -1.76
C ASP A 644 -7.03 2.21 -2.22
N GLY A 645 -6.66 1.51 -3.30
CA GLY A 645 -5.30 1.53 -3.86
C GLY A 645 -4.36 0.42 -3.37
N GLU A 646 -4.72 -0.26 -2.27
CA GLU A 646 -3.89 -1.25 -1.60
C GLU A 646 -4.46 -2.67 -1.73
N TRP A 647 -3.59 -3.68 -1.82
CA TRP A 647 -4.02 -5.09 -1.94
C TRP A 647 -4.21 -5.75 -0.58
N TYR A 648 -5.23 -6.60 -0.48
CA TYR A 648 -5.49 -7.42 0.70
C TYR A 648 -5.92 -8.83 0.32
N THR A 649 -5.60 -9.80 1.17
CA THR A 649 -6.00 -11.19 0.99
C THR A 649 -7.42 -11.43 1.48
N VAL A 650 -8.18 -12.22 0.73
CA VAL A 650 -9.53 -12.67 1.05
C VAL A 650 -9.63 -14.18 0.81
N ASP A 651 -10.07 -14.93 1.81
CA ASP A 651 -10.45 -16.34 1.67
C ASP A 651 -11.92 -16.55 2.03
N ALA A 652 -12.77 -16.64 1.01
CA ALA A 652 -14.21 -16.90 1.15
C ALA A 652 -14.52 -18.36 1.51
N THR A 653 -13.55 -19.27 1.36
CA THR A 653 -13.69 -20.66 1.80
C THR A 653 -13.55 -20.75 3.30
N TRP A 654 -12.48 -20.19 3.87
CA TRP A 654 -12.24 -20.22 5.32
C TRP A 654 -13.03 -19.15 6.08
N GLY A 655 -13.72 -18.28 5.35
CA GLY A 655 -14.84 -17.50 5.87
C GLY A 655 -16.03 -18.34 6.30
N ASP A 656 -16.23 -19.52 5.70
CA ASP A 656 -17.35 -20.41 6.02
C ASP A 656 -16.91 -21.59 6.91
N SER A 657 -17.51 -21.71 8.09
CA SER A 657 -17.16 -22.69 9.12
C SER A 657 -18.30 -23.64 9.44
N LYS A 658 -18.05 -24.95 9.26
CA LYS A 658 -19.01 -25.99 9.65
C LYS A 658 -19.03 -26.20 11.18
N ILE A 659 -20.22 -26.09 11.78
CA ILE A 659 -20.47 -26.34 13.21
C ILE A 659 -21.58 -27.38 13.42
N GLY A 660 -21.36 -28.30 14.37
CA GLY A 660 -22.39 -29.25 14.81
C GLY A 660 -23.12 -28.73 16.04
N LEU A 661 -24.44 -28.57 15.96
CA LEU A 661 -25.30 -28.18 17.09
C LEU A 661 -26.49 -29.13 17.18
N LEU A 662 -26.77 -29.68 18.37
CA LEU A 662 -27.97 -30.48 18.64
C LEU A 662 -28.23 -31.61 17.60
N ASN A 663 -27.17 -32.32 17.18
CA ASN A 663 -27.21 -33.37 16.15
C ASN A 663 -27.61 -32.90 14.74
N LYS A 664 -27.47 -31.60 14.45
CA LYS A 664 -27.62 -30.99 13.13
C LYS A 664 -26.34 -30.23 12.76
N GLU A 665 -26.04 -30.14 11.48
CA GLU A 665 -24.88 -29.40 10.95
C GLU A 665 -25.33 -28.02 10.44
N TYR A 666 -24.52 -27.00 10.71
CA TYR A 666 -24.76 -25.61 10.35
C TYR A 666 -23.48 -24.98 9.76
N GLU A 667 -23.64 -23.99 8.90
CA GLU A 667 -22.56 -23.20 8.29
C GLU A 667 -22.51 -21.79 8.91
N LEU A 668 -21.29 -21.28 9.13
CA LEU A 668 -21.02 -20.07 9.88
C LEU A 668 -20.01 -19.17 9.15
N GLY A 669 -20.46 -17.99 8.73
CA GLY A 669 -19.60 -16.94 8.17
C GLY A 669 -18.70 -16.24 9.21
N SER A 670 -17.50 -15.86 8.79
CA SER A 670 -16.49 -15.12 9.56
C SER A 670 -15.64 -14.24 8.64
N HIS A 671 -15.21 -13.08 9.14
CA HIS A 671 -14.25 -12.18 8.47
C HIS A 671 -12.80 -12.37 8.95
N GLU A 672 -12.47 -13.53 9.56
CA GLU A 672 -11.11 -13.81 10.04
C GLU A 672 -10.08 -13.76 8.90
N TYR A 673 -10.46 -14.24 7.72
CA TYR A 673 -9.63 -14.27 6.51
C TYR A 673 -10.10 -13.24 5.46
N PHE A 674 -10.77 -12.17 5.90
CA PHE A 674 -11.22 -11.07 5.04
C PHE A 674 -10.32 -9.84 5.22
N LEU A 675 -9.84 -9.30 4.10
CA LEU A 675 -8.94 -8.14 4.00
C LEU A 675 -7.68 -8.25 4.90
N ARG A 676 -6.96 -9.37 4.79
CA ARG A 676 -5.75 -9.63 5.58
C ARG A 676 -4.46 -9.32 4.82
N THR A 677 -3.41 -8.95 5.55
CA THR A 677 -2.07 -8.86 4.98
C THR A 677 -1.46 -10.24 4.73
N ASP A 678 -0.48 -10.30 3.83
CA ASP A 678 0.39 -11.44 3.62
C ASP A 678 1.06 -11.87 4.93
N GLU A 679 1.41 -10.94 5.82
CA GLU A 679 1.97 -11.27 7.14
C GLU A 679 0.99 -12.06 8.01
N TYR A 680 -0.26 -11.66 8.04
CA TYR A 680 -1.28 -12.41 8.76
C TYR A 680 -1.49 -13.79 8.12
N MET A 681 -1.61 -13.82 6.79
CA MET A 681 -1.94 -15.02 6.04
C MET A 681 -0.84 -16.09 6.09
N ARG A 682 0.45 -15.70 6.13
CA ARG A 682 1.60 -16.64 6.17
C ARG A 682 1.55 -17.67 7.30
N LYS A 683 0.78 -17.42 8.36
CA LYS A 683 0.54 -18.37 9.46
C LYS A 683 -0.14 -19.65 8.99
N THR A 684 -1.05 -19.54 8.03
CA THR A 684 -1.88 -20.65 7.56
C THR A 684 -1.78 -20.88 6.05
N HIS A 685 -1.44 -19.86 5.25
CA HIS A 685 -1.40 -19.88 3.80
C HIS A 685 0.00 -19.63 3.25
N VAL A 686 0.38 -20.31 2.17
CA VAL A 686 1.65 -20.14 1.46
C VAL A 686 1.38 -20.16 -0.03
N GLU A 687 1.76 -19.10 -0.72
CA GLU A 687 1.61 -18.98 -2.17
C GLU A 687 2.62 -19.89 -2.90
N ASN A 688 2.20 -20.55 -3.99
CA ASN A 688 3.11 -21.38 -4.78
C ASN A 688 4.11 -20.55 -5.61
N TYR A 689 3.70 -19.34 -6.02
CA TYR A 689 4.47 -18.44 -6.89
C TYR A 689 4.24 -16.98 -6.47
N SER A 690 4.84 -16.56 -5.34
CA SER A 690 4.57 -15.24 -4.75
C SER A 690 4.96 -14.05 -5.63
N ASP A 691 5.86 -14.26 -6.60
CA ASP A 691 6.26 -13.27 -7.61
C ASP A 691 5.14 -12.96 -8.63
N MET A 692 4.10 -13.79 -8.72
CA MET A 692 2.96 -13.58 -9.62
C MET A 692 1.84 -12.76 -9.01
N TYR A 693 1.82 -12.62 -7.69
CA TYR A 693 0.71 -12.01 -6.97
C TYR A 693 1.11 -10.65 -6.43
N PRO A 694 0.19 -9.68 -6.43
CA PRO A 694 0.47 -8.39 -5.81
C PRO A 694 0.78 -8.57 -4.32
N ALA A 695 1.79 -7.86 -3.83
CA ALA A 695 2.06 -7.77 -2.40
C ALA A 695 0.92 -7.01 -1.72
N THR A 696 0.46 -7.50 -0.57
CA THR A 696 -0.55 -6.77 0.20
C THR A 696 0.03 -5.54 0.88
N SER A 697 -0.85 -4.67 1.37
CA SER A 697 -0.50 -3.65 2.36
C SER A 697 0.32 -4.23 3.51
N VAL A 698 1.23 -3.42 4.04
CA VAL A 698 1.97 -3.73 5.28
C VAL A 698 1.11 -3.50 6.53
N GLU A 699 0.05 -2.70 6.42
CA GLU A 699 -0.90 -2.43 7.49
C GLU A 699 -2.11 -3.36 7.38
N ASP A 700 -2.51 -3.97 8.50
CA ASP A 700 -3.69 -4.83 8.51
C ASP A 700 -4.97 -4.02 8.42
N TYR A 701 -5.92 -4.52 7.63
CA TYR A 701 -7.23 -3.90 7.54
C TYR A 701 -7.99 -4.21 8.83
N ASP A 702 -8.21 -3.20 9.68
CA ASP A 702 -8.92 -3.40 10.95
C ASP A 702 -10.43 -3.51 10.75
N TRP A 703 -10.84 -4.60 10.09
CA TRP A 703 -12.24 -4.93 9.82
C TRP A 703 -13.10 -4.85 11.08
N TYR A 704 -12.59 -5.42 12.18
CA TYR A 704 -13.27 -5.54 13.48
C TYR A 704 -13.14 -4.27 14.36
N GLY A 705 -12.20 -3.37 14.07
CA GLY A 705 -12.05 -2.09 14.77
C GLY A 705 -13.04 -1.01 14.31
N LYS A 706 -13.64 -1.17 13.12
CA LYS A 706 -14.67 -0.25 12.61
C LYS A 706 -16.06 -0.64 13.15
N LYS A 707 -16.74 0.29 13.85
CA LYS A 707 -18.15 0.11 14.26
C LYS A 707 -19.04 0.15 13.01
N ARG A 708 -19.70 -0.97 12.69
CA ARG A 708 -20.59 -1.07 11.52
C ARG A 708 -22.02 -1.37 11.93
N SER A 709 -22.95 -0.82 11.18
CA SER A 709 -24.38 -1.12 11.23
C SER A 709 -24.82 -1.44 9.80
N TYR A 710 -25.31 -2.64 9.55
CA TYR A 710 -25.87 -3.00 8.24
C TYR A 710 -27.38 -2.75 8.22
N SER A 711 -27.95 -2.42 7.06
CA SER A 711 -29.41 -2.40 6.83
C SER A 711 -29.96 -3.81 7.03
N GLY A 712 -30.52 -4.08 8.22
CA GLY A 712 -30.90 -5.43 8.67
C GLY A 712 -30.38 -5.83 10.05
N GLY A 713 -29.68 -4.94 10.78
CA GLY A 713 -29.37 -5.12 12.20
C GLY A 713 -28.13 -5.94 12.53
N TYR A 714 -27.11 -5.95 11.67
CA TYR A 714 -25.83 -6.63 11.94
C TYR A 714 -24.78 -5.66 12.54
N TYR A 715 -24.02 -6.14 13.52
CA TYR A 715 -22.94 -5.42 14.18
C TYR A 715 -21.68 -6.31 14.32
N SER A 716 -20.50 -5.76 14.04
CA SER A 716 -19.20 -6.42 14.23
C SER A 716 -18.35 -5.70 15.30
N PHE A 717 -17.64 -6.47 16.14
CA PHE A 717 -16.80 -5.92 17.22
C PHE A 717 -15.49 -6.69 17.41
N LYS A 718 -14.44 -5.96 17.80
CA LYS A 718 -13.16 -6.50 18.29
C LYS A 718 -13.12 -6.44 19.82
N VAL A 719 -12.78 -7.56 20.48
CA VAL A 719 -12.61 -7.63 21.93
C VAL A 719 -11.21 -8.14 22.25
N SER A 720 -10.30 -7.24 22.61
CA SER A 720 -8.95 -7.63 23.03
C SER A 720 -8.90 -7.87 24.54
N ASN A 721 -8.20 -8.94 24.97
CA ASN A 721 -7.95 -9.19 26.39
C ASN A 721 -6.54 -8.69 26.75
N LYS A 722 -6.37 -7.36 26.86
CA LYS A 722 -5.15 -6.78 27.44
C LYS A 722 -5.53 -5.92 28.64
N SER A 723 -5.23 -6.46 29.83
CA SER A 723 -5.22 -5.67 31.05
C SER A 723 -4.08 -4.66 31.02
N SER A 724 -4.37 -3.43 30.60
CA SER A 724 -3.90 -2.17 31.19
C SER A 724 -4.08 -1.04 30.17
N ASP A 725 -4.91 -0.08 30.55
CA ASP A 725 -5.22 1.20 29.91
C ASP A 725 -4.14 1.79 28.98
N GLU A 726 -4.49 2.08 27.73
CA GLU A 726 -4.87 3.44 27.27
C GLU A 726 -5.15 3.45 25.75
N ASN A 727 -6.27 4.09 25.40
CA ASN A 727 -6.73 4.50 24.07
C ASN A 727 -7.38 3.45 23.14
N ASN A 728 -8.73 3.48 23.18
CA ASN A 728 -9.72 3.00 22.21
C ASN A 728 -9.86 1.48 21.96
N ALA A 729 -9.83 0.67 23.03
CA ALA A 729 -10.49 -0.63 23.04
C ALA A 729 -11.69 -0.59 24.01
N TYR A 730 -12.90 -0.79 23.51
CA TYR A 730 -14.07 -0.95 24.39
C TYR A 730 -13.92 -2.28 25.14
N TYR A 731 -13.70 -2.20 26.45
CA TYR A 731 -13.93 -3.33 27.35
C TYR A 731 -15.40 -3.70 27.27
N CYS A 732 -15.70 -4.87 26.73
CA CYS A 732 -17.03 -5.44 26.81
C CYS A 732 -16.93 -6.70 27.65
N SER A 733 -17.19 -6.58 28.96
CA SER A 733 -17.50 -7.78 29.74
C SER A 733 -18.72 -8.46 29.10
N PRO A 734 -18.91 -9.78 29.20
CA PRO A 734 -20.13 -10.43 28.73
C PRO A 734 -21.42 -9.73 29.26
N SER A 735 -21.35 -9.16 30.46
CA SER A 735 -22.39 -8.31 31.05
C SER A 735 -22.60 -6.96 30.34
N ASP A 736 -21.56 -6.34 29.80
CA ASP A 736 -21.65 -5.09 29.06
C ASP A 736 -22.07 -5.32 27.60
N ILE A 737 -21.73 -6.48 27.00
CA ILE A 737 -22.32 -6.94 25.72
C ILE A 737 -23.84 -7.08 25.90
N ILE A 738 -24.27 -7.70 27.01
CA ILE A 738 -25.69 -7.84 27.36
C ILE A 738 -26.37 -6.48 27.58
N LYS A 739 -25.72 -5.52 28.27
CA LYS A 739 -26.26 -4.17 28.47
C LYS A 739 -26.34 -3.37 27.18
N PHE A 740 -25.33 -3.47 26.31
CA PHE A 740 -25.28 -2.81 25.00
C PHE A 740 -26.39 -3.32 24.06
N ILE A 741 -26.56 -4.64 23.97
CA ILE A 741 -27.69 -5.28 23.27
C ILE A 741 -29.02 -4.80 23.87
N ALA A 742 -29.11 -4.60 25.19
CA ALA A 742 -30.32 -4.14 25.86
C ALA A 742 -30.58 -2.62 25.77
N SER A 743 -29.57 -1.78 25.50
CA SER A 743 -29.67 -0.31 25.49
C SER A 743 -29.83 0.31 24.11
N ASP A 744 -29.23 -0.28 23.06
CA ASP A 744 -29.28 0.26 21.68
C ASP A 744 -30.38 -0.40 20.81
N ILE A 745 -30.88 -1.58 21.19
CA ILE A 745 -32.11 -2.15 20.60
C ILE A 745 -33.32 -1.45 21.25
N LYS A 746 -33.75 -0.32 20.68
CA LYS A 746 -34.98 0.36 21.09
C LYS A 746 -36.18 -0.58 20.92
N TYR A 747 -36.70 -1.07 22.05
CA TYR A 747 -37.99 -1.71 22.16
C TYR A 747 -39.07 -0.95 21.37
N GLY A 748 -39.61 -1.57 20.32
CA GLY A 748 -40.81 -1.10 19.64
C GLY A 748 -41.97 -0.99 20.63
N TYR A 749 -42.55 0.21 20.70
CA TYR A 749 -43.66 0.55 21.59
C TYR A 749 -44.96 -0.15 21.15
N ARG A 750 -45.74 -0.69 22.09
CA ARG A 750 -47.08 -1.26 21.83
C ARG A 750 -48.13 -0.17 21.68
N GLN A 751 -48.91 -0.20 20.59
CA GLN A 751 -50.28 0.33 20.56
C GLN A 751 -51.23 -0.84 20.24
N GLY A 752 -51.83 -1.45 21.26
CA GLY A 752 -52.76 -2.57 21.11
C GLY A 752 -52.11 -3.96 20.99
N SER A 753 -52.80 -4.89 20.33
CA SER A 753 -52.51 -6.34 20.30
C SER A 753 -51.53 -6.79 19.21
N GLN A 754 -50.96 -5.88 18.41
CA GLN A 754 -49.87 -6.21 17.49
C GLN A 754 -48.52 -5.88 18.11
N VAL A 755 -47.64 -6.88 18.13
CA VAL A 755 -46.19 -6.72 18.29
C VAL A 755 -45.64 -6.62 16.87
N LEU A 756 -44.95 -5.53 16.54
CA LEU A 756 -44.07 -5.48 15.38
C LEU A 756 -42.68 -5.89 15.87
N GLU A 757 -42.22 -7.05 15.41
CA GLU A 757 -40.88 -7.57 15.70
C GLU A 757 -39.82 -6.63 15.09
N SER A 758 -38.79 -6.30 15.88
CA SER A 758 -37.57 -5.69 15.35
C SER A 758 -36.51 -6.77 15.29
N ASP A 759 -36.12 -7.12 14.07
CA ASP A 759 -35.24 -8.24 13.82
C ASP A 759 -33.76 -7.87 13.98
N VAL A 760 -33.10 -8.44 14.99
CA VAL A 760 -31.63 -8.45 15.09
C VAL A 760 -31.18 -9.90 14.98
N TYR A 761 -30.47 -10.24 13.89
CA TYR A 761 -30.23 -11.63 13.51
C TYR A 761 -28.81 -12.19 13.79
N ALA A 762 -27.75 -11.39 14.00
CA ALA A 762 -26.40 -11.91 14.34
C ALA A 762 -25.40 -10.84 14.89
N ILE A 763 -24.39 -11.28 15.66
CA ILE A 763 -23.27 -10.47 16.19
C ILE A 763 -21.93 -11.22 15.99
N GLU A 764 -20.92 -10.58 15.40
CA GLU A 764 -19.58 -11.14 15.19
C GLU A 764 -18.55 -10.55 16.18
N VAL A 765 -17.78 -11.41 16.88
CA VAL A 765 -16.78 -10.99 17.88
C VAL A 765 -15.44 -11.70 17.66
N MET A 766 -14.37 -10.92 17.44
CA MET A 766 -12.98 -11.40 17.40
C MET A 766 -12.30 -11.22 18.76
N MET A 767 -11.66 -12.26 19.32
CA MET A 767 -10.85 -12.18 20.55
C MET A 767 -9.35 -12.40 20.30
N THR A 768 -8.52 -11.51 20.83
CA THR A 768 -7.05 -11.58 20.70
C THR A 768 -6.40 -12.03 22.03
N ASP A 769 -5.80 -13.22 21.98
CA ASP A 769 -4.86 -13.88 22.91
C ASP A 769 -5.35 -14.66 24.16
N SER A 770 -4.97 -15.94 24.16
CA SER A 770 -4.91 -16.93 25.27
C SER A 770 -6.21 -17.46 25.90
N GLY A 771 -7.32 -17.46 25.18
CA GLY A 771 -8.50 -18.22 25.57
C GLY A 771 -9.70 -17.96 24.68
N LEU A 772 -10.10 -18.99 23.92
CA LEU A 772 -11.22 -19.02 22.96
C LEU A 772 -11.04 -18.14 21.72
N SER A 773 -10.49 -18.76 20.68
CA SER A 773 -10.59 -18.37 19.28
C SER A 773 -12.06 -18.10 18.90
N SER A 774 -12.26 -17.04 18.12
CA SER A 774 -13.48 -16.57 17.44
C SER A 774 -14.71 -17.49 17.50
N PHE A 775 -15.86 -16.93 17.92
CA PHE A 775 -17.17 -17.56 17.73
C PHE A 775 -18.20 -16.50 17.28
N MET A 776 -18.91 -16.81 16.19
CA MET A 776 -20.27 -16.34 15.95
C MET A 776 -21.17 -17.58 15.80
N ALA A 777 -22.49 -17.42 15.97
CA ALA A 777 -23.50 -18.34 15.48
C ALA A 777 -24.33 -17.60 14.42
N ILE A 778 -24.05 -17.81 13.13
CA ILE A 778 -24.97 -17.47 12.04
C ILE A 778 -25.93 -18.64 11.99
N TYR A 779 -27.14 -18.40 12.48
CA TYR A 779 -28.15 -19.44 12.56
C TYR A 779 -28.90 -19.53 11.22
N ARG A 780 -28.90 -20.71 10.60
CA ARG A 780 -29.77 -21.08 9.47
C ARG A 780 -30.98 -21.87 10.03
N GLY A 781 -32.10 -21.20 10.34
CA GLY A 781 -33.37 -21.83 10.75
C GLY A 781 -34.42 -20.85 11.33
N GLU A 782 -35.73 -21.15 11.19
CA GLU A 782 -36.78 -20.56 12.03
C GLU A 782 -36.66 -21.12 13.46
N PHE A 783 -36.91 -20.28 14.48
CA PHE A 783 -37.07 -20.76 15.85
C PHE A 783 -38.39 -21.52 15.99
N GLU A 784 -38.37 -22.86 16.01
CA GLU A 784 -39.43 -23.60 16.70
C GLU A 784 -39.27 -23.40 18.21
N ARG A 785 -39.92 -22.35 18.72
CA ARG A 785 -40.26 -22.03 20.12
C ARG A 785 -39.62 -22.95 21.18
N VAL A 786 -38.42 -22.61 21.66
CA VAL A 786 -37.76 -23.32 22.76
C VAL A 786 -38.00 -22.56 24.08
N GLY A 787 -38.83 -23.12 24.96
CA GLY A 787 -39.15 -22.49 26.25
C GLY A 787 -38.06 -22.68 27.31
N ILE A 788 -37.74 -21.62 28.09
CA ILE A 788 -36.73 -21.66 29.17
C ILE A 788 -37.19 -20.93 30.45
N SER A 789 -36.72 -21.43 31.61
CA SER A 789 -36.82 -20.80 32.93
C SER A 789 -35.44 -20.42 33.52
N SER A 790 -35.47 -19.52 34.51
CA SER A 790 -34.35 -18.75 35.07
C SER A 790 -33.32 -19.59 35.84
N SER A 791 -32.02 -19.48 35.50
CA SER A 791 -30.92 -19.15 36.45
C SER A 791 -29.53 -19.78 36.26
N ARG A 792 -29.18 -20.54 35.19
CA ARG A 792 -27.78 -21.06 35.03
C ARG A 792 -27.27 -21.13 33.59
N ILE A 793 -26.02 -20.70 33.38
CA ILE A 793 -25.19 -20.99 32.19
C ILE A 793 -24.32 -22.21 32.53
N THR A 794 -24.35 -23.25 31.69
CA THR A 794 -23.46 -24.42 31.83
C THR A 794 -22.62 -24.58 30.57
N VAL A 795 -21.30 -24.60 30.72
CA VAL A 795 -20.34 -24.88 29.64
C VAL A 795 -19.95 -26.35 29.74
N SER A 796 -20.29 -27.16 28.74
CA SER A 796 -19.80 -28.54 28.64
C SER A 796 -18.75 -28.66 27.55
N ARG A 797 -17.57 -29.15 27.92
CA ARG A 797 -16.43 -29.35 27.03
C ARG A 797 -16.55 -30.74 26.38
N SER A 798 -16.74 -30.78 25.08
CA SER A 798 -16.50 -31.97 24.26
C SER A 798 -15.74 -31.52 23.01
N GLY A 799 -14.43 -31.75 22.98
CA GLY A 799 -13.60 -31.53 21.79
C GLY A 799 -13.59 -30.09 21.26
N GLY A 800 -12.84 -29.19 21.92
CA GLY A 800 -12.25 -28.01 21.26
C GLY A 800 -13.14 -26.84 20.83
N LYS A 801 -14.47 -26.89 20.89
CA LYS A 801 -15.36 -25.75 20.55
C LYS A 801 -16.26 -25.37 21.73
N ALA A 802 -16.42 -24.07 22.03
CA ALA A 802 -17.38 -23.57 23.02
C ALA A 802 -18.50 -22.81 22.31
N ILE A 803 -19.74 -23.20 22.58
CA ILE A 803 -20.93 -22.61 21.98
C ILE A 803 -21.60 -21.72 23.03
N ILE A 804 -21.87 -20.46 22.72
CA ILE A 804 -22.75 -19.60 23.54
C ILE A 804 -24.12 -19.59 22.87
N VAL A 805 -25.05 -20.38 23.41
CA VAL A 805 -26.46 -20.34 23.01
C VAL A 805 -27.17 -19.32 23.90
N ILE A 806 -27.43 -18.12 23.37
CA ILE A 806 -28.33 -17.15 24.02
C ILE A 806 -29.75 -17.55 23.63
N ASN A 807 -30.51 -18.03 24.59
CA ASN A 807 -31.87 -18.48 24.35
C ASN A 807 -32.81 -17.62 25.21
N LYS A 808 -33.72 -16.90 24.55
CA LYS A 808 -34.65 -16.01 25.24
C LYS A 808 -36.06 -16.58 25.21
N LYS A 809 -36.66 -16.49 26.39
CA LYS A 809 -38.10 -16.38 26.58
C LYS A 809 -38.67 -15.16 25.87
#